data_AF-A0AAF5D6F3-F1
#
_entry.id   AF-A0AAF5D6F3-F1
#
_cell.length_a   1.000
_cell.length_b   1.000
_cell.length_c   1.000
_cell.angle_alpha   90.00
_cell.angle_beta   90.00
_cell.angle_gamma   90.00
#
_symmetry.space_group_name_H-M   'P 1'
#
loop_
_entity.id
_entity.type
_entity.pdbx_description
1 polymer ?
#
loop_
_entity_poly.entity_id
_entity_poly.type
_entity_poly.pdbx_seq_one_letter_code
_entity_poly.pdbx_strand_id
1 'polypeptide(L)'
;MRYYFNYLIITFNTLGIIASLWIMYITVPLLLSSKTKNSKIPRSIVFYIFILCLGALFAMIGMIFLDIFLITQTWSFSDIICIGYLMNEKITIFLAPIIVLFISHTCHAMVCGDVIAQKKAALVKYAFIKVMIALIAIIIILIPIPLYASKRFLEAKKVYLCEFNPPTFIKQFLHYSACFVSFACPLLGILYWYLSVPLFLKKRANTVIVKGHSSTHAIKRIIKTVVILTIVYLIFWSPYWLLLFKGKALFQILKAIHIPLVAFNYIQLTIHLLPYISSLIYPLIFILMNTSIRKAHSKVIRQHKRRFKKLPSEIMDSFHSTFQFSSSRGEKQTKLHYIISDDSNDNEQTKMTLDGSNDYKSINFIENVVLTKNVEIVDATVPLNYSNSNEIDKLKEKEEDNKDKKKYSLLKEYTNDSILVPHQDDYQVKYLNSFKYSKNVSKESLILIDLQLVEKEVSLNTFSHFIYGYGYARCISNYENNNTTILVLYDKKRNLYIGGNVRSMIGKCPWGWAKKCEWNSFQVIFFIPNNLVKYLQNVTIFNLYTSSKLDVTIKKTYNTKKNMDNLTICVPPLYWYNNFLQLFIFTEIWKIHGASHFIYYYYSASEDVMNLLKYYESKKIATLIPFKSLPKSNFIDPNKSVYRYGHISAINDCLKKRFSKYSIVIDVDEFLYLNKTSLSIEKTFYQYIEEVFENDQNIGGILFSHFGLQIDINNLRDDFNFLQNTYLYPFKGPNKYIIKPNRIQTVNSHVPTKFMNSHYGFTKVNFKYAYLLHLRANWAYKSIKTQNIISLITSNQTNQISNEFLNIRKVLKFSKELNFQTNALKIMNSCLKNWKMNGCKVPNDLCQKDLLGIEKWIKSDDIPTSDNYLIL
;
A
#
# COMPACT_ATOMS: atom_id res chain seq x y z
N MET A 1 7.51 -17.13 -42.86
CA MET A 1 8.64 -16.83 -41.94
C MET A 1 8.84 -15.35 -41.65
N ARG A 2 8.95 -14.46 -42.66
CA ARG A 2 9.18 -13.01 -42.45
C ARG A 2 8.21 -12.33 -41.47
N TYR A 3 6.90 -12.52 -41.65
CA TYR A 3 5.89 -11.93 -40.78
C TYR A 3 6.06 -12.33 -39.32
N TYR A 4 6.28 -13.63 -39.05
CA TYR A 4 6.53 -14.14 -37.70
C TYR A 4 7.81 -13.56 -37.09
N PHE A 5 8.86 -13.43 -37.90
CA PHE A 5 10.13 -12.85 -37.45
C PHE A 5 10.00 -11.35 -37.11
N ASN A 6 9.31 -10.57 -37.95
CA ASN A 6 9.03 -9.17 -37.65
C ASN A 6 8.20 -9.03 -36.36
N TYR A 7 7.17 -9.86 -36.19
CA TYR A 7 6.35 -9.86 -34.98
C TYR A 7 7.17 -10.23 -33.73
N LEU A 8 8.13 -11.16 -33.85
CA LEU A 8 9.05 -11.52 -32.78
C LEU A 8 9.93 -10.34 -32.36
N ILE A 9 10.50 -9.59 -33.32
CA ILE A 9 11.31 -8.40 -33.01
C ILE A 9 10.46 -7.32 -32.34
N ILE A 10 9.27 -7.02 -32.88
CA ILE A 10 8.36 -6.01 -32.32
C ILE A 10 7.96 -6.40 -30.88
N THR A 11 7.65 -7.68 -30.66
CA THR A 11 7.32 -8.20 -29.32
C THR A 11 8.51 -8.09 -28.37
N PHE A 12 9.72 -8.43 -28.84
CA PHE A 12 10.94 -8.26 -28.05
C PHE A 12 11.19 -6.79 -27.71
N ASN A 13 11.02 -5.89 -28.67
CA ASN A 13 11.20 -4.45 -28.51
C ASN A 13 10.24 -3.88 -27.45
N THR A 14 8.95 -4.17 -27.59
CA THR A 14 7.92 -3.76 -26.64
C THR A 14 8.16 -4.29 -25.23
N LEU A 15 8.49 -5.59 -25.08
CA LEU A 15 8.82 -6.19 -23.78
C LEU A 15 10.06 -5.56 -23.14
N GLY A 16 11.09 -5.26 -23.94
CA GLY A 16 12.31 -4.63 -23.43
C GLY A 16 12.13 -3.18 -23.01
N ILE A 17 11.27 -2.42 -23.69
CA ILE A 17 10.86 -1.08 -23.24
C ILE A 17 10.14 -1.17 -21.90
N ILE A 18 9.16 -2.06 -21.77
CA ILE A 18 8.41 -2.26 -20.52
C ILE A 18 9.35 -2.67 -19.38
N ALA A 19 10.25 -3.61 -19.62
CA ALA A 19 11.22 -4.06 -18.63
C ALA A 19 12.21 -2.95 -18.24
N SER A 20 12.69 -2.15 -19.18
CA SER A 20 13.55 -0.99 -18.90
C SER A 20 12.83 0.07 -18.06
N LEU A 21 11.59 0.41 -18.41
CA LEU A 21 10.77 1.35 -17.63
C LEU A 21 10.51 0.84 -16.21
N TRP A 22 10.25 -0.46 -16.05
CA TRP A 22 10.09 -1.08 -14.74
C TRP A 22 11.37 -1.00 -13.89
N ILE A 23 12.54 -1.20 -14.51
CA ILE A 23 13.84 -1.08 -13.86
C ILE A 23 14.12 0.38 -13.46
N MET A 24 13.81 1.35 -14.32
CA MET A 24 13.94 2.78 -14.00
C MET A 24 13.01 3.20 -12.86
N TYR A 25 11.80 2.66 -12.81
CA TYR A 25 10.88 2.83 -11.68
C TYR A 25 11.48 2.35 -10.35
N ILE A 26 12.43 1.40 -10.41
CA ILE A 26 13.19 0.91 -9.25
C ILE A 26 14.38 1.81 -8.91
N THR A 27 15.21 2.17 -9.90
CA THR A 27 16.50 2.82 -9.67
C THR A 27 16.39 4.34 -9.45
N VAL A 28 15.50 5.04 -10.16
CA VAL A 28 15.39 6.51 -10.10
C VAL A 28 15.04 7.01 -8.70
N PRO A 29 14.02 6.47 -7.99
CA PRO A 29 13.70 6.93 -6.65
C PRO A 29 14.85 6.69 -5.65
N LEU A 30 15.60 5.61 -5.82
CA LEU A 30 16.75 5.27 -4.97
C LEU A 30 17.89 6.29 -5.10
N LEU A 31 18.12 6.80 -6.31
CA LEU A 31 19.13 7.82 -6.60
C LEU A 31 18.73 9.21 -6.09
N LEU A 32 17.45 9.58 -6.26
CA LEU A 32 16.93 10.89 -5.85
C LEU A 32 16.71 11.03 -4.33
N SER A 33 16.47 9.94 -3.60
CA SER A 33 16.17 10.01 -2.17
C SER A 33 17.39 10.43 -1.34
N SER A 34 17.38 11.60 -0.70
CA SER A 34 18.49 12.04 0.18
C SER A 34 18.70 11.12 1.38
N LYS A 35 17.63 10.53 1.93
CA LYS A 35 17.63 9.69 3.14
C LYS A 35 18.22 8.28 2.95
N THR A 36 18.50 7.84 1.72
CA THR A 36 19.24 6.58 1.49
C THR A 36 20.75 6.72 1.76
N LYS A 37 21.26 7.91 2.12
CA LYS A 37 22.69 8.14 2.44
C LYS A 37 23.20 7.22 3.56
N ASN A 38 22.32 6.85 4.51
CA ASN A 38 22.65 5.97 5.63
C ASN A 38 22.30 4.48 5.38
N SER A 39 21.80 4.13 4.20
CA SER A 39 21.52 2.72 3.88
C SER A 39 22.81 1.99 3.47
N LYS A 40 22.94 0.71 3.84
CA LYS A 40 24.09 -0.17 3.50
C LYS A 40 24.28 -0.40 1.97
N ILE A 41 23.61 0.35 1.11
CA ILE A 41 23.66 0.18 -0.35
C ILE A 41 24.48 1.30 -0.96
N PRO A 42 25.57 0.97 -1.67
CA PRO A 42 26.34 1.96 -2.39
C PRO A 42 25.54 2.53 -3.56
N ARG A 43 25.33 3.85 -3.55
CA ARG A 43 24.55 4.55 -4.59
C ARG A 43 25.21 4.49 -5.97
N SER A 44 26.53 4.37 -6.01
CA SER A 44 27.28 4.18 -7.25
C SER A 44 26.84 2.94 -8.04
N ILE A 45 26.57 1.81 -7.37
CA ILE A 45 26.08 0.60 -8.05
C ILE A 45 24.68 0.81 -8.63
N VAL A 46 23.78 1.45 -7.87
CA VAL A 46 22.43 1.78 -8.34
C VAL A 46 22.50 2.73 -9.55
N PHE A 47 23.45 3.66 -9.54
CA PHE A 47 23.70 4.57 -10.65
C PHE A 47 24.15 3.80 -11.91
N TYR A 48 25.08 2.86 -11.80
CA TYR A 48 25.48 2.03 -12.95
C TYR A 48 24.33 1.19 -13.52
N ILE A 49 23.49 0.59 -12.66
CA ILE A 49 22.29 -0.14 -13.12
C ILE A 49 21.33 0.79 -13.85
N PHE A 50 21.15 2.03 -13.36
CA PHE A 50 20.36 3.04 -14.04
C PHE A 50 20.92 3.39 -15.43
N ILE A 51 22.24 3.58 -15.56
CA ILE A 51 22.88 3.87 -16.85
C ILE A 51 22.75 2.69 -17.83
N LEU A 52 22.91 1.44 -17.38
CA LEU A 52 22.63 0.26 -18.23
C LEU A 52 21.20 0.27 -18.76
N CYS A 53 20.24 0.57 -17.90
CA CYS A 53 18.84 0.61 -18.26
C CYS A 53 18.53 1.77 -19.23
N LEU A 54 19.12 2.94 -18.99
CA LEU A 54 18.97 4.10 -19.86
C LEU A 54 19.53 3.80 -21.27
N GLY A 55 20.71 3.16 -21.35
CA GLY A 55 21.27 2.71 -22.62
C GLY A 55 20.39 1.69 -23.33
N ALA A 56 19.86 0.69 -22.59
CA ALA A 56 18.93 -0.28 -23.15
C ALA A 56 17.65 0.39 -23.67
N LEU A 57 17.10 1.38 -22.95
CA LEU A 57 15.92 2.12 -23.41
C LEU A 57 16.21 2.88 -24.71
N PHE A 58 17.34 3.58 -24.80
CA PHE A 58 17.74 4.25 -26.05
C PHE A 58 17.91 3.26 -27.19
N ALA A 59 18.54 2.11 -26.96
CA ALA A 59 18.69 1.06 -27.96
C ALA A 59 17.33 0.58 -28.48
N MET A 60 16.36 0.35 -27.58
CA MET A 60 15.01 -0.10 -27.94
C MET A 60 14.21 0.97 -28.68
N ILE A 61 14.34 2.24 -28.31
CA ILE A 61 13.78 3.36 -29.09
C ILE A 61 14.40 3.38 -30.50
N GLY A 62 15.71 3.13 -30.60
CA GLY A 62 16.41 2.97 -31.88
C GLY A 62 15.82 1.82 -32.72
N MET A 63 15.48 0.69 -32.09
CA MET A 63 14.88 -0.45 -32.77
C MET A 63 13.48 -0.16 -33.33
N ILE A 64 12.76 0.86 -32.86
CA ILE A 64 11.47 1.26 -33.45
C ILE A 64 11.66 1.72 -34.91
N PHE A 65 12.75 2.42 -35.21
CA PHE A 65 13.06 2.81 -36.59
C PHE A 65 13.30 1.58 -37.47
N LEU A 66 13.95 0.55 -36.92
CA LEU A 66 14.13 -0.73 -37.59
C LEU A 66 12.79 -1.45 -37.78
N ASP A 67 11.90 -1.45 -36.79
CA ASP A 67 10.57 -2.06 -36.89
C ASP A 67 9.74 -1.41 -38.01
N ILE A 68 9.74 -0.07 -38.07
CA ILE A 68 9.08 0.68 -39.14
C ILE A 68 9.71 0.33 -40.50
N PHE A 69 11.03 0.25 -40.59
CA PHE A 69 11.74 -0.20 -41.79
C PHE A 69 11.33 -1.63 -42.20
N LEU A 70 11.21 -2.57 -41.25
CA LEU A 70 10.83 -3.95 -41.52
C LEU A 70 9.39 -4.08 -42.02
N ILE A 71 8.49 -3.19 -41.59
CA ILE A 71 7.08 -3.10 -42.01
C ILE A 71 6.97 -2.42 -43.38
N THR A 72 7.49 -1.19 -43.50
CA THR A 72 7.39 -0.37 -44.72
C THR A 72 8.30 -0.87 -45.84
N GLN A 73 9.30 -1.69 -45.51
CA GLN A 73 10.32 -2.23 -46.41
C GLN A 73 11.24 -1.17 -47.04
N THR A 74 11.21 0.06 -46.54
CA THR A 74 12.03 1.18 -47.03
C THR A 74 12.39 2.14 -45.90
N TRP A 75 13.61 2.66 -45.91
CA TRP A 75 14.07 3.63 -44.91
C TRP A 75 13.44 4.99 -45.21
N SER A 76 12.33 5.27 -44.55
CA SER A 76 11.52 6.48 -44.77
C SER A 76 12.13 7.73 -44.10
N PHE A 77 13.16 7.57 -43.27
CA PHE A 77 13.74 8.64 -42.46
C PHE A 77 14.91 9.35 -43.19
N SER A 78 15.41 10.44 -42.60
CA SER A 78 16.54 11.23 -43.11
C SER A 78 17.90 10.60 -42.80
N ASP A 79 18.97 11.14 -43.40
CA ASP A 79 20.36 10.79 -43.08
C ASP A 79 20.70 11.01 -41.61
N ILE A 80 20.21 12.09 -41.00
CA ILE A 80 20.44 12.41 -39.58
C ILE A 80 19.92 11.29 -38.68
N ILE A 81 18.72 10.77 -38.97
CA ILE A 81 18.13 9.66 -38.21
C ILE A 81 18.89 8.36 -38.48
N CYS A 82 19.39 8.14 -39.70
CA CYS A 82 20.24 6.99 -40.02
C CYS A 82 21.55 7.00 -39.21
N ILE A 83 22.25 8.13 -39.18
CA ILE A 83 23.47 8.32 -38.38
C ILE A 83 23.16 8.11 -36.89
N GLY A 84 22.11 8.75 -36.38
CA GLY A 84 21.69 8.63 -34.97
C GLY A 84 21.35 7.19 -34.59
N TYR A 85 20.63 6.46 -35.44
CA TYR A 85 20.28 5.06 -35.25
C TYR A 85 21.53 4.17 -35.13
N LEU A 86 22.45 4.29 -36.08
CA LEU A 86 23.69 3.49 -36.10
C LEU A 86 24.63 3.84 -34.93
N MET A 87 24.75 5.13 -34.60
CA MET A 87 25.53 5.57 -33.43
C MET A 87 24.96 4.98 -32.15
N ASN A 88 23.64 5.07 -31.94
CA ASN A 88 22.97 4.58 -30.75
C ASN A 88 23.12 3.06 -30.57
N GLU A 89 22.98 2.29 -31.65
CA GLU A 89 23.26 0.85 -31.66
C GLU A 89 24.69 0.58 -31.17
N LYS A 90 25.70 1.22 -31.78
CA LYS A 90 27.10 0.95 -31.44
C LYS A 90 27.45 1.44 -30.04
N ILE A 91 26.96 2.61 -29.61
CA ILE A 91 27.16 3.11 -28.24
C ILE A 91 26.68 2.07 -27.23
N THR A 92 25.51 1.47 -27.44
CA THR A 92 24.97 0.45 -26.51
C THR A 92 25.84 -0.79 -26.42
N ILE A 93 26.35 -1.26 -27.58
CA ILE A 93 27.25 -2.41 -27.68
C ILE A 93 28.54 -2.19 -26.90
N PHE A 94 29.13 -1.00 -26.97
CA PHE A 94 30.33 -0.67 -26.20
C PHE A 94 30.03 -0.41 -24.71
N LEU A 95 28.99 0.38 -24.43
CA LEU A 95 28.72 0.91 -23.11
C LEU A 95 28.26 -0.19 -22.15
N ALA A 96 27.40 -1.11 -22.56
CA ALA A 96 26.83 -2.10 -21.64
C ALA A 96 27.90 -2.99 -20.98
N PRO A 97 28.85 -3.60 -21.70
CA PRO A 97 29.96 -4.35 -21.11
C PRO A 97 30.85 -3.50 -20.19
N ILE A 98 31.14 -2.25 -20.57
CA ILE A 98 31.95 -1.33 -19.76
C ILE A 98 31.26 -1.02 -18.42
N ILE A 99 29.93 -0.84 -18.41
CA ILE A 99 29.21 -0.60 -17.16
C ILE A 99 29.18 -1.86 -16.28
N VAL A 100 29.01 -3.06 -16.85
CA VAL A 100 29.12 -4.33 -16.10
C VAL A 100 30.52 -4.49 -15.50
N LEU A 101 31.55 -4.11 -16.24
CA LEU A 101 32.93 -4.06 -15.78
C LEU A 101 33.10 -3.08 -14.60
N PHE A 102 32.51 -1.88 -14.69
CA PHE A 102 32.53 -0.91 -13.59
C PHE A 102 31.79 -1.40 -12.34
N ILE A 103 30.65 -2.08 -12.49
CA ILE A 103 29.94 -2.70 -11.36
C ILE A 103 30.87 -3.73 -10.68
N SER A 104 31.52 -4.58 -11.46
CA SER A 104 32.45 -5.61 -10.96
C SER A 104 33.63 -5.00 -10.19
N HIS A 105 34.29 -4.00 -10.78
CA HIS A 105 35.36 -3.24 -10.13
C HIS A 105 34.90 -2.58 -8.83
N THR A 106 33.74 -1.93 -8.84
CA THR A 106 33.18 -1.23 -7.68
C THR A 106 32.82 -2.21 -6.55
N CYS A 107 32.25 -3.38 -6.88
CA CYS A 107 32.01 -4.44 -5.90
C CYS A 107 33.30 -4.94 -5.27
N HIS A 108 34.35 -5.15 -6.07
CA HIS A 108 35.67 -5.54 -5.57
C HIS A 108 36.26 -4.47 -4.64
N ALA A 109 36.30 -3.21 -5.07
CA ALA A 109 36.82 -2.10 -4.27
C ALA A 109 36.08 -1.92 -2.93
N MET A 110 34.77 -2.23 -2.89
CA MET A 110 33.99 -2.17 -1.65
C MET A 110 34.28 -3.28 -0.66
N VAL A 111 34.70 -4.45 -1.14
CA VAL A 111 34.91 -5.64 -0.29
C VAL A 111 36.39 -5.82 0.06
N CYS A 112 37.26 -5.65 -0.93
CA CYS A 112 38.69 -5.91 -0.86
C CYS A 112 39.53 -4.64 -0.70
N GLY A 113 38.97 -3.46 -1.02
CA GLY A 113 39.65 -2.18 -0.90
C GLY A 113 39.78 -1.70 0.55
N ASP A 114 40.74 -0.81 0.77
CA ASP A 114 40.91 -0.07 2.02
C ASP A 114 39.76 0.92 2.27
N VAL A 115 39.75 1.57 3.43
CA VAL A 115 38.66 2.51 3.81
C VAL A 115 38.52 3.65 2.78
N ILE A 116 39.61 4.09 2.17
CA ILE A 116 39.62 5.17 1.16
C ILE A 116 39.00 4.67 -0.15
N ALA A 117 39.40 3.50 -0.64
CA ALA A 117 38.83 2.88 -1.83
C ALA A 117 37.35 2.59 -1.66
N GLN A 118 36.92 2.10 -0.49
CA GLN A 118 35.50 1.87 -0.16
C GLN A 118 34.68 3.15 -0.25
N LYS A 119 35.19 4.25 0.35
CA LYS A 119 34.55 5.57 0.28
C LYS A 119 34.45 6.04 -1.17
N LYS A 120 35.55 6.06 -1.92
CA LYS A 120 35.56 6.47 -3.34
C LYS A 120 34.59 5.62 -4.18
N ALA A 121 34.60 4.31 -3.99
CA ALA A 121 33.73 3.39 -4.71
C ALA A 121 32.25 3.61 -4.42
N ALA A 122 31.87 4.07 -3.22
CA ALA A 122 30.46 4.31 -2.85
C ALA A 122 29.87 5.63 -3.37
N LEU A 123 30.71 6.61 -3.70
CA LEU A 123 30.26 7.93 -4.17
C LEU A 123 29.81 7.91 -5.64
N VAL A 124 28.62 8.46 -5.91
CA VAL A 124 28.07 8.62 -7.27
C VAL A 124 28.93 9.53 -8.14
N LYS A 125 29.59 10.55 -7.56
CA LYS A 125 30.45 11.49 -8.29
C LYS A 125 31.55 10.77 -9.07
N TYR A 126 32.26 9.81 -8.46
CA TYR A 126 33.30 9.06 -9.15
C TYR A 126 32.73 8.10 -10.20
N ALA A 127 31.56 7.52 -9.93
CA ALA A 127 30.87 6.69 -10.91
C ALA A 127 30.47 7.49 -12.15
N PHE A 128 29.92 8.69 -11.97
CA PHE A 128 29.59 9.62 -13.05
C PHE A 128 30.82 9.99 -13.88
N ILE A 129 31.93 10.37 -13.24
CA ILE A 129 33.19 10.69 -13.95
C ILE A 129 33.66 9.50 -14.81
N LYS A 130 33.65 8.27 -14.26
CA LYS A 130 34.03 7.07 -15.03
C LYS A 130 33.15 6.85 -16.26
N VAL A 131 31.84 7.04 -16.13
CA VAL A 131 30.88 6.90 -17.24
C VAL A 131 31.13 7.98 -18.30
N MET A 132 31.35 9.23 -17.90
CA MET A 132 31.62 10.31 -18.84
C MET A 132 32.91 10.09 -19.63
N ILE A 133 34.00 9.67 -18.96
CA ILE A 133 35.26 9.33 -19.63
C ILE A 133 35.05 8.20 -20.64
N ALA A 134 34.32 7.15 -20.25
CA ALA A 134 34.01 6.04 -21.15
C ALA A 134 33.16 6.50 -22.35
N LEU A 135 32.14 7.33 -22.13
CA LEU A 135 31.30 7.85 -23.21
C LEU A 135 32.09 8.70 -24.20
N ILE A 136 32.98 9.58 -23.71
CA ILE A 136 33.84 10.40 -24.58
C ILE A 136 34.76 9.48 -25.41
N ALA A 137 35.40 8.49 -24.79
CA ALA A 137 36.25 7.53 -25.51
C ALA A 137 35.46 6.73 -26.56
N ILE A 138 34.23 6.30 -26.26
CA ILE A 138 33.35 5.61 -27.21
C ILE A 138 32.98 6.53 -28.37
N ILE A 139 32.59 7.78 -28.10
CA ILE A 139 32.23 8.74 -29.15
C ILE A 139 33.40 8.96 -30.10
N ILE A 140 34.63 9.09 -29.58
CA ILE A 140 35.85 9.21 -30.39
C ILE A 140 36.04 7.99 -31.30
N ILE A 141 35.88 6.77 -30.76
CA ILE A 141 35.97 5.53 -31.56
C ILE A 141 34.90 5.49 -32.66
N LEU A 142 33.72 6.05 -32.40
CA LEU A 142 32.56 6.01 -33.30
C LEU A 142 32.47 7.19 -34.29
N ILE A 143 33.42 8.13 -34.29
CA ILE A 143 33.50 9.24 -35.27
C ILE A 143 33.33 8.80 -36.73
N PRO A 144 33.84 7.64 -37.18
CA PRO A 144 33.64 7.21 -38.56
C PRO A 144 32.17 6.98 -38.95
N ILE A 145 31.26 6.75 -38.00
CA ILE A 145 29.84 6.48 -38.32
C ILE A 145 29.19 7.70 -39.00
N PRO A 146 29.17 8.91 -38.40
CA PRO A 146 28.69 10.11 -39.08
C PRO A 146 29.31 10.40 -40.45
N LEU A 147 30.55 9.96 -40.69
CA LEU A 147 31.29 10.21 -41.93
C LEU A 147 30.93 9.24 -43.07
N TYR A 148 30.53 8.01 -42.75
CA TYR A 148 30.30 6.94 -43.74
C TYR A 148 28.91 6.30 -43.65
N ALA A 149 28.02 6.83 -42.81
CA ALA A 149 26.62 6.41 -42.74
C ALA A 149 25.73 7.38 -43.52
N SER A 150 24.93 6.85 -44.44
CA SER A 150 23.97 7.63 -45.22
C SER A 150 22.80 6.76 -45.72
N LYS A 151 21.70 7.43 -46.04
CA LYS A 151 20.53 6.89 -46.72
C LYS A 151 20.85 6.71 -48.21
N ARG A 152 20.88 5.47 -48.67
CA ARG A 152 21.12 5.12 -50.08
C ARG A 152 19.86 4.59 -50.75
N PHE A 153 19.59 5.03 -51.97
CA PHE A 153 18.56 4.44 -52.82
C PHE A 153 19.10 3.18 -53.51
N LEU A 154 18.42 2.05 -53.34
CA LEU A 154 18.73 0.80 -54.02
C LEU A 154 17.79 0.65 -55.23
N GLU A 155 18.29 0.96 -56.41
CA GLU A 155 17.52 0.93 -57.67
C GLU A 155 16.86 -0.43 -57.93
N ALA A 156 17.57 -1.52 -57.69
CA ALA A 156 17.10 -2.89 -57.95
C ALA A 156 15.81 -3.26 -57.21
N LYS A 157 15.53 -2.64 -56.05
CA LYS A 157 14.29 -2.86 -55.29
C LYS A 157 13.42 -1.62 -55.18
N LYS A 158 13.87 -0.47 -55.70
CA LYS A 158 13.25 0.85 -55.53
C LYS A 158 12.98 1.20 -54.06
N VAL A 159 13.94 0.93 -53.17
CA VAL A 159 13.83 1.20 -51.73
C VAL A 159 15.01 2.00 -51.21
N TYR A 160 14.80 2.78 -50.16
CA TYR A 160 15.88 3.43 -49.44
C TYR A 160 16.39 2.55 -48.30
N LEU A 161 17.70 2.58 -48.04
CA LEU A 161 18.37 1.83 -46.99
C LEU A 161 19.24 2.79 -46.16
N CYS A 162 19.28 2.60 -44.85
CA CYS A 162 20.31 3.19 -44.01
C CYS A 162 21.52 2.25 -44.01
N GLU A 163 22.63 2.67 -44.59
CA GLU A 163 23.82 1.83 -44.74
C GLU A 163 25.05 2.54 -44.16
N PHE A 164 25.92 1.76 -43.52
CA PHE A 164 27.26 2.19 -43.10
C PHE A 164 28.28 1.52 -44.01
N ASN A 165 28.86 2.29 -44.94
CA ASN A 165 29.80 1.78 -45.94
C ASN A 165 31.18 2.45 -45.84
N PRO A 166 31.94 2.16 -44.77
CA PRO A 166 33.29 2.70 -44.61
C PRO A 166 34.32 1.93 -45.45
N PRO A 167 35.52 2.52 -45.67
CA PRO A 167 36.68 1.81 -46.19
C PRO A 167 37.00 0.55 -45.36
N THR A 168 37.59 -0.47 -45.99
CA THR A 168 37.92 -1.76 -45.36
C THR A 168 38.77 -1.62 -44.11
N PHE A 169 39.75 -0.72 -44.11
CA PHE A 169 40.59 -0.42 -42.95
C PHE A 169 39.77 0.11 -41.75
N ILE A 170 38.88 1.08 -41.97
CA ILE A 170 38.00 1.64 -40.93
C ILE A 170 37.04 0.56 -40.40
N LYS A 171 36.47 -0.25 -41.29
CA LYS A 171 35.60 -1.38 -40.91
C LYS A 171 36.32 -2.36 -39.99
N GLN A 172 37.54 -2.75 -40.36
CA GLN A 172 38.37 -3.65 -39.55
C GLN A 172 38.72 -3.00 -38.20
N PHE A 173 39.17 -1.74 -38.20
CA PHE A 173 39.47 -1.00 -36.97
C PHE A 173 38.28 -1.00 -36.00
N LEU A 174 37.07 -0.69 -36.47
CA LEU A 174 35.86 -0.70 -35.65
C LEU A 174 35.52 -2.10 -35.14
N HIS A 175 35.67 -3.14 -35.95
CA HIS A 175 35.41 -4.52 -35.51
C HIS A 175 36.41 -5.01 -34.45
N TYR A 176 37.71 -4.77 -34.65
CA TYR A 176 38.75 -5.18 -33.70
C TYR A 176 38.67 -4.39 -32.40
N SER A 177 38.50 -3.06 -32.47
CA SER A 177 38.33 -2.22 -31.28
C SER A 177 37.07 -2.60 -30.51
N ALA A 178 35.96 -2.86 -31.20
CA ALA A 178 34.74 -3.31 -30.56
C ALA A 178 34.91 -4.68 -29.89
N CYS A 179 35.51 -5.66 -30.55
CA CYS A 179 35.78 -6.96 -29.93
C CYS A 179 36.68 -6.84 -28.70
N PHE A 180 37.73 -6.03 -28.78
CA PHE A 180 38.66 -5.88 -27.67
C PHE A 180 38.01 -5.18 -26.47
N VAL A 181 37.37 -4.02 -26.70
CA VAL A 181 36.82 -3.15 -25.65
C VAL A 181 35.51 -3.68 -25.08
N SER A 182 34.68 -4.32 -25.90
CA SER A 182 33.34 -4.76 -25.47
C SER A 182 33.22 -6.28 -25.24
N PHE A 183 34.23 -7.08 -25.59
CA PHE A 183 34.23 -8.52 -25.31
C PHE A 183 35.43 -8.98 -24.46
N ALA A 184 36.65 -8.90 -25.00
CA ALA A 184 37.83 -9.50 -24.38
C ALA A 184 38.23 -8.82 -23.07
N CYS A 185 38.38 -7.49 -23.06
CA CYS A 185 38.77 -6.74 -21.88
C CYS A 185 37.71 -6.83 -20.75
N PRO A 186 36.41 -6.66 -21.03
CA PRO A 186 35.42 -6.77 -19.97
C PRO A 186 35.31 -8.20 -19.43
N LEU A 187 35.39 -9.24 -20.27
CA LEU A 187 35.35 -10.63 -19.80
C LEU A 187 36.49 -10.93 -18.81
N LEU A 188 37.72 -10.56 -19.17
CA LEU A 188 38.89 -10.77 -18.31
C LEU A 188 38.77 -9.98 -17.00
N GLY A 189 38.36 -8.72 -17.06
CA GLY A 189 38.20 -7.90 -15.86
C GLY A 189 37.06 -8.35 -14.94
N ILE A 190 35.90 -8.73 -15.51
CA ILE A 190 34.76 -9.29 -14.78
C ILE A 190 35.18 -10.57 -14.05
N LEU A 191 35.83 -11.50 -14.75
CA LEU A 191 36.33 -12.74 -14.16
C LEU A 191 37.33 -12.46 -13.04
N TYR A 192 38.34 -11.63 -13.28
CA TYR A 192 39.37 -11.31 -12.29
C TYR A 192 38.77 -10.72 -11.00
N TRP A 193 37.95 -9.67 -11.09
CA TRP A 193 37.41 -9.00 -9.90
C TRP A 193 36.36 -9.83 -9.17
N TYR A 194 35.51 -10.56 -9.90
CA TYR A 194 34.51 -11.39 -9.26
C TYR A 194 35.06 -12.70 -8.68
N LEU A 195 36.14 -13.27 -9.23
CA LEU A 195 36.85 -14.38 -8.59
C LEU A 195 37.62 -13.91 -7.34
N SER A 196 38.16 -12.70 -7.36
CA SER A 196 38.89 -12.11 -6.23
C SER A 196 38.02 -11.92 -4.98
N VAL A 197 36.72 -11.59 -5.14
CA VAL A 197 35.81 -11.33 -4.00
C VAL A 197 35.58 -12.57 -3.12
N PRO A 198 35.14 -13.75 -3.63
CA PRO A 198 35.03 -14.97 -2.85
C PRO A 198 36.37 -15.46 -2.29
N LEU A 199 37.48 -15.34 -3.07
CA LEU A 199 38.81 -15.75 -2.61
C LEU A 199 39.26 -14.91 -1.40
N PHE A 200 39.05 -13.60 -1.44
CA PHE A 200 39.31 -12.70 -0.32
C PHE A 200 38.45 -13.03 0.90
N LEU A 201 37.14 -13.25 0.71
CA LEU A 201 36.24 -13.64 1.78
C LEU A 201 36.64 -14.99 2.41
N LYS A 202 37.04 -15.97 1.60
CA LYS A 202 37.53 -17.28 2.07
C LYS A 202 38.84 -17.13 2.85
N LYS A 203 39.79 -16.32 2.36
CA LYS A 203 41.06 -16.04 3.06
C LYS A 203 40.81 -15.43 4.44
N ARG A 204 39.89 -14.47 4.55
CA ARG A 204 39.52 -13.81 5.81
C ARG A 204 38.71 -14.71 6.76
N ALA A 205 37.86 -15.57 6.21
CA ALA A 205 37.12 -16.57 6.97
C ALA A 205 38.03 -17.65 7.57
N ASN A 206 39.15 -17.98 6.92
CA ASN A 206 40.13 -18.91 7.46
C ASN A 206 40.99 -18.31 8.58
N THR A 207 41.24 -16.99 8.57
CA THR A 207 42.00 -16.30 9.63
C THR A 207 41.17 -16.05 10.90
N VAL A 208 39.85 -16.05 10.80
CA VAL A 208 38.95 -15.90 11.95
C VAL A 208 38.42 -17.30 12.31
N ILE A 209 38.93 -17.90 13.39
CA ILE A 209 38.81 -19.32 13.79
C ILE A 209 37.34 -19.84 14.02
N VAL A 210 36.29 -19.14 13.59
CA VAL A 210 34.90 -19.59 13.75
C VAL A 210 34.27 -19.98 12.41
N LYS A 211 34.32 -21.27 12.08
CA LYS A 211 33.58 -21.88 10.95
C LYS A 211 32.07 -21.95 11.27
N GLY A 212 31.36 -20.84 11.07
CA GLY A 212 29.89 -20.84 11.09
C GLY A 212 29.28 -21.30 9.76
N HIS A 213 28.32 -22.21 9.77
CA HIS A 213 27.59 -22.73 8.59
C HIS A 213 26.95 -21.60 7.73
N SER A 214 26.59 -20.48 8.35
CA SER A 214 26.02 -19.26 7.75
C SER A 214 26.92 -18.57 6.71
N SER A 215 28.25 -18.56 6.91
CA SER A 215 29.18 -17.87 6.00
C SER A 215 29.24 -18.54 4.63
N THR A 216 29.09 -19.87 4.59
CA THR A 216 29.15 -20.66 3.35
C THR A 216 28.01 -20.36 2.38
N HIS A 217 26.79 -20.15 2.89
CA HIS A 217 25.63 -19.80 2.06
C HIS A 217 25.76 -18.42 1.42
N ALA A 218 26.28 -17.44 2.16
CA ALA A 218 26.51 -16.10 1.62
C ALA A 218 27.55 -16.13 0.49
N ILE A 219 28.65 -16.87 0.68
CA ILE A 219 29.69 -17.08 -0.34
C ILE A 219 29.12 -17.83 -1.55
N LYS A 220 28.38 -18.93 -1.37
CA LYS A 220 27.72 -19.68 -2.46
C LYS A 220 26.78 -18.79 -3.29
N ARG A 221 26.03 -17.88 -2.65
CA ARG A 221 25.13 -16.95 -3.36
C ARG A 221 25.90 -15.93 -4.22
N ILE A 222 27.02 -15.42 -3.71
CA ILE A 222 27.90 -14.51 -4.46
C ILE A 222 28.47 -15.27 -5.67
N ILE A 223 29.03 -16.46 -5.46
CA ILE A 223 29.55 -17.31 -6.55
C ILE A 223 28.48 -17.60 -7.61
N LYS A 224 27.26 -17.98 -7.20
CA LYS A 224 26.15 -18.22 -8.13
C LYS A 224 25.84 -16.99 -8.98
N THR A 225 25.84 -15.79 -8.40
CA THR A 225 25.59 -14.53 -9.12
C THR A 225 26.68 -14.29 -10.17
N VAL A 226 27.94 -14.50 -9.79
CA VAL A 226 29.09 -14.34 -10.68
C VAL A 226 29.01 -15.31 -11.85
N VAL A 227 28.79 -16.60 -11.56
CA VAL A 227 28.70 -17.64 -12.59
C VAL A 227 27.56 -17.35 -13.57
N ILE A 228 26.39 -16.93 -13.08
CA ILE A 228 25.27 -16.57 -13.95
C ILE A 228 25.62 -15.37 -14.84
N LEU A 229 26.22 -14.31 -14.29
CA LEU A 229 26.61 -13.12 -15.06
C LEU A 229 27.64 -13.46 -16.15
N THR A 230 28.63 -14.29 -15.84
CA THR A 230 29.64 -14.76 -16.80
C THR A 230 29.03 -15.64 -17.89
N ILE A 231 28.17 -16.60 -17.53
CA ILE A 231 27.49 -17.48 -18.50
C ILE A 231 26.62 -16.65 -19.45
N VAL A 232 25.83 -15.72 -18.91
CA VAL A 232 25.01 -14.79 -19.72
C VAL A 232 25.90 -13.99 -20.67
N TYR A 233 27.01 -13.45 -20.18
CA TYR A 233 27.96 -12.73 -21.03
C TYR A 233 28.52 -13.60 -22.17
N LEU A 234 28.94 -14.83 -21.89
CA LEU A 234 29.46 -15.72 -22.94
C LEU A 234 28.38 -16.12 -23.95
N ILE A 235 27.17 -16.45 -23.50
CA ILE A 235 26.07 -16.89 -24.37
C ILE A 235 25.64 -15.78 -25.34
N PHE A 236 25.47 -14.55 -24.86
CA PHE A 236 24.90 -13.49 -25.69
C PHE A 236 25.94 -12.73 -26.53
N TRP A 237 27.22 -12.72 -26.14
CA TRP A 237 28.24 -11.96 -26.87
C TRP A 237 29.11 -12.82 -27.79
N SER A 238 29.44 -14.07 -27.42
CA SER A 238 30.35 -14.89 -28.24
C SER A 238 29.83 -15.16 -29.65
N PRO A 239 28.54 -15.50 -29.86
CA PRO A 239 28.01 -15.74 -31.21
C PRO A 239 28.09 -14.51 -32.12
N TYR A 240 27.89 -13.31 -31.56
CA TYR A 240 27.97 -12.05 -32.28
C TYR A 240 29.38 -11.80 -32.83
N TRP A 241 30.43 -12.00 -32.04
CA TRP A 241 31.81 -11.81 -32.49
C TRP A 241 32.27 -12.91 -33.45
N LEU A 242 31.87 -14.16 -33.21
CA LEU A 242 32.14 -15.26 -34.13
C LEU A 242 31.54 -14.98 -35.52
N LEU A 243 30.31 -14.47 -35.58
CA LEU A 243 29.67 -14.06 -36.83
C LEU A 243 30.44 -12.92 -37.53
N LEU A 244 30.89 -11.91 -36.80
CA LEU A 244 31.60 -10.77 -37.41
C LEU A 244 32.95 -11.14 -38.02
N PHE A 245 33.76 -11.98 -37.36
CA PHE A 245 35.09 -12.36 -37.85
C PHE A 245 35.08 -13.59 -38.77
N LYS A 246 34.15 -14.52 -38.57
CA LYS A 246 34.08 -15.80 -39.29
C LYS A 246 32.78 -16.00 -40.06
N GLY A 247 31.99 -14.95 -40.31
CA GLY A 247 30.70 -15.05 -41.00
C GLY A 247 30.75 -15.74 -42.37
N LYS A 248 31.85 -15.58 -43.13
CA LYS A 248 32.08 -16.32 -44.39
C LYS A 248 32.26 -17.82 -44.15
N ALA A 249 33.02 -18.21 -43.13
CA ALA A 249 33.21 -19.61 -42.76
C ALA A 249 31.91 -20.22 -42.22
N LEU A 250 31.17 -19.47 -41.39
CA LEU A 250 29.85 -19.87 -40.92
C LEU A 250 28.88 -20.07 -42.10
N PHE A 251 28.87 -19.17 -43.08
CA PHE A 251 28.08 -19.32 -44.29
C PHE A 251 28.46 -20.59 -45.07
N GLN A 252 29.76 -20.86 -45.24
CA GLN A 252 30.23 -22.08 -45.92
C GLN A 252 29.81 -23.35 -45.17
N ILE A 253 29.92 -23.37 -43.84
CA ILE A 253 29.48 -24.51 -43.01
C ILE A 253 27.97 -24.73 -43.11
N LEU A 254 27.16 -23.67 -42.96
CA LEU A 254 25.70 -23.79 -43.01
C LEU A 254 25.23 -24.16 -44.43
N LYS A 255 25.91 -23.65 -45.47
CA LYS A 255 25.67 -24.07 -46.86
C LYS A 255 26.02 -25.55 -47.06
N ALA A 256 27.11 -26.05 -46.47
CA ALA A 256 27.46 -27.47 -46.51
C ALA A 256 26.39 -28.35 -45.83
N ILE A 257 25.75 -27.86 -44.78
CA ILE A 257 24.63 -28.53 -44.09
C ILE A 257 23.28 -28.31 -44.83
N HIS A 258 23.29 -27.79 -46.07
CA HIS A 258 22.10 -27.57 -46.90
C HIS A 258 21.06 -26.61 -46.29
N ILE A 259 21.50 -25.69 -45.41
CA ILE A 259 20.60 -24.68 -44.85
C ILE A 259 20.31 -23.62 -45.92
N PRO A 260 19.03 -23.30 -46.20
CA PRO A 260 18.67 -22.33 -47.23
C PRO A 260 19.18 -20.92 -46.86
N LEU A 261 19.59 -20.15 -47.88
CA LEU A 261 20.10 -18.78 -47.73
C LEU A 261 19.15 -17.87 -46.91
N VAL A 262 17.84 -18.09 -47.05
CA VAL A 262 16.83 -17.37 -46.27
C VAL A 262 16.96 -17.64 -44.76
N ALA A 263 17.17 -18.89 -44.37
CA ALA A 263 17.38 -19.25 -42.97
C ALA A 263 18.72 -18.69 -42.45
N PHE A 264 19.78 -18.69 -43.28
CA PHE A 264 21.05 -18.05 -42.93
C PHE A 264 20.87 -16.57 -42.56
N ASN A 265 20.12 -15.80 -43.37
CA ASN A 265 19.86 -14.38 -43.08
C ASN A 265 19.11 -14.17 -41.75
N TYR A 266 18.13 -15.04 -41.43
CA TYR A 266 17.42 -14.97 -40.15
C TYR A 266 18.31 -15.37 -38.96
N ILE A 267 19.19 -16.35 -39.13
CA ILE A 267 20.18 -16.72 -38.10
C ILE A 267 21.12 -15.54 -37.85
N GLN A 268 21.64 -14.92 -38.91
CA GLN A 268 22.51 -13.75 -38.81
C GLN A 268 21.80 -12.61 -38.05
N LEU A 269 20.56 -12.30 -38.42
CA LEU A 269 19.78 -11.25 -37.78
C LEU A 269 19.51 -11.58 -36.31
N THR A 270 19.16 -12.83 -35.97
CA THR A 270 18.97 -13.27 -34.58
C THR A 270 20.24 -13.11 -33.74
N ILE A 271 21.41 -13.44 -34.31
CA ILE A 271 22.71 -13.26 -33.64
C ILE A 271 22.99 -11.77 -33.38
N HIS A 272 22.65 -10.88 -34.33
CA HIS A 272 22.76 -9.43 -34.12
C HIS A 272 21.84 -8.90 -33.01
N LEU A 273 20.73 -9.58 -32.70
CA LEU A 273 19.86 -9.21 -31.58
C LEU A 273 20.41 -9.63 -30.20
N LEU A 274 21.30 -10.62 -30.11
CA LEU A 274 21.77 -11.17 -28.82
C LEU A 274 22.40 -10.11 -27.87
N PRO A 275 23.24 -9.16 -28.34
CA PRO A 275 23.76 -8.10 -27.48
C PRO A 275 22.67 -7.21 -26.87
N TYR A 276 21.56 -6.99 -27.57
CA TYR A 276 20.40 -6.25 -27.04
C TYR A 276 19.66 -7.03 -25.97
N ILE A 277 19.53 -8.34 -26.14
CA ILE A 277 18.99 -9.21 -25.08
C ILE A 277 19.89 -9.12 -23.84
N SER A 278 21.21 -9.13 -24.06
CA SER A 278 22.19 -9.02 -22.98
C SER A 278 22.07 -7.71 -22.20
N SER A 279 21.93 -6.58 -22.88
CA SER A 279 21.83 -5.26 -22.24
C SER A 279 20.59 -5.14 -21.34
N LEU A 280 19.52 -5.90 -21.63
CA LEU A 280 18.32 -5.99 -20.80
C LEU A 280 18.46 -6.99 -19.63
N ILE A 281 19.12 -8.13 -19.86
CA ILE A 281 19.25 -9.19 -18.85
C ILE A 281 20.13 -8.75 -17.67
N TYR A 282 21.20 -7.98 -17.89
CA TYR A 282 22.08 -7.59 -16.77
C TYR A 282 21.36 -6.76 -15.70
N PRO A 283 20.65 -5.66 -16.01
CA PRO A 283 19.91 -4.91 -15.01
C PRO A 283 18.87 -5.76 -14.27
N LEU A 284 18.19 -6.67 -14.98
CA LEU A 284 17.24 -7.60 -14.39
C LEU A 284 17.92 -8.52 -13.36
N ILE A 285 19.04 -9.13 -13.71
CA ILE A 285 19.82 -9.98 -12.80
C ILE A 285 20.26 -9.18 -11.58
N PHE A 286 20.83 -7.99 -11.77
CA PHE A 286 21.30 -7.16 -10.66
C PHE A 286 20.19 -6.76 -9.70
N ILE A 287 18.97 -6.50 -10.19
CA ILE A 287 17.82 -6.16 -9.33
C ILE A 287 17.21 -7.40 -8.67
N LEU A 288 17.00 -8.48 -9.42
CA LEU A 288 16.35 -9.69 -8.91
C LEU A 288 17.22 -10.40 -7.87
N MET A 289 18.52 -10.53 -8.14
CA MET A 289 19.45 -11.21 -7.23
C MET A 289 19.81 -10.34 -6.01
N ASN A 290 19.80 -9.01 -6.14
CA ASN A 290 20.13 -8.11 -5.03
C ASN A 290 18.90 -7.78 -4.16
N THR A 291 18.65 -8.62 -3.16
CA THR A 291 17.56 -8.41 -2.19
C THR A 291 17.67 -7.07 -1.43
N SER A 292 18.87 -6.50 -1.29
CA SER A 292 19.07 -5.22 -0.61
C SER A 292 18.48 -4.07 -1.42
N ILE A 293 18.71 -4.03 -2.74
CA ILE A 293 18.16 -2.99 -3.63
C ILE A 293 16.63 -3.00 -3.61
N ARG A 294 16.01 -4.18 -3.74
CA ARG A 294 14.54 -4.32 -3.69
C ARG A 294 13.96 -3.86 -2.35
N LYS A 295 14.63 -4.16 -1.23
CA LYS A 295 14.23 -3.66 0.09
C LYS A 295 14.33 -2.14 0.18
N ALA A 296 15.40 -1.53 -0.32
CA ALA A 296 15.54 -0.08 -0.30
C ALA A 296 14.52 0.63 -1.19
N HIS A 297 14.24 0.09 -2.38
CA HIS A 297 13.23 0.65 -3.28
C HIS A 297 11.83 0.63 -2.64
N SER A 298 11.48 -0.49 -2.01
CA SER A 298 10.22 -0.61 -1.28
C SER A 298 10.10 0.45 -0.17
N LYS A 299 11.22 0.82 0.48
CA LYS A 299 11.28 1.88 1.50
C LYS A 299 11.07 3.26 0.90
N VAL A 300 11.62 3.54 -0.29
CA VAL A 300 11.50 4.85 -0.97
C VAL A 300 10.12 5.06 -1.60
N ILE A 301 9.55 4.06 -2.30
CA ILE A 301 8.16 4.15 -2.82
C ILE A 301 7.20 4.50 -1.70
N ARG A 302 7.37 3.81 -0.58
CA ARG A 302 6.58 3.98 0.63
C ARG A 302 6.72 5.39 1.24
N GLN A 303 7.79 6.11 0.93
CA GLN A 303 7.93 7.53 1.30
C GLN A 303 7.30 8.47 0.28
N HIS A 304 7.49 8.25 -1.02
CA HIS A 304 6.84 9.05 -2.07
C HIS A 304 5.31 8.97 -1.98
N LYS A 305 4.75 7.77 -1.79
CA LYS A 305 3.32 7.56 -1.58
C LYS A 305 2.78 8.34 -0.39
N ARG A 306 3.59 8.60 0.64
CA ARG A 306 3.19 9.47 1.75
C ARG A 306 3.32 10.95 1.47
N ARG A 307 4.28 11.36 0.64
CA ARG A 307 4.47 12.77 0.27
C ARG A 307 3.34 13.24 -0.66
N PHE A 308 2.96 12.42 -1.65
CA PHE A 308 1.79 12.67 -2.50
C PHE A 308 0.48 12.72 -1.70
N LYS A 309 0.30 11.86 -0.69
CA LYS A 309 -0.88 11.91 0.21
C LYS A 309 -0.91 13.12 1.15
N LYS A 310 0.18 13.88 1.26
CA LYS A 310 0.28 15.07 2.12
C LYS A 310 0.19 16.40 1.35
N LEU A 311 0.26 16.40 0.01
CA LEU A 311 0.07 17.62 -0.78
C LEU A 311 -1.40 18.07 -0.70
N PRO A 312 -1.69 19.36 -0.47
CA PRO A 312 -3.05 19.90 -0.49
C PRO A 312 -3.73 19.71 -1.85
N SER A 313 -5.05 19.54 -1.85
CA SER A 313 -5.90 19.32 -3.04
C SER A 313 -5.76 20.41 -4.10
N GLU A 314 -5.58 21.68 -3.69
CA GLU A 314 -5.47 22.84 -4.61
C GLU A 314 -4.33 22.72 -5.64
N ILE A 315 -3.18 22.16 -5.25
CA ILE A 315 -2.06 21.92 -6.19
C ILE A 315 -2.37 20.75 -7.11
N MET A 316 -3.12 19.75 -6.62
CA MET A 316 -3.51 18.59 -7.42
C MET A 316 -4.54 18.99 -8.49
N ASP A 317 -5.48 19.87 -8.14
CA ASP A 317 -6.51 20.38 -9.05
C ASP A 317 -5.91 21.31 -10.12
N SER A 318 -4.91 22.14 -9.77
CA SER A 318 -4.13 22.95 -10.72
C SER A 318 -3.31 22.11 -11.71
N PHE A 319 -2.73 20.99 -11.25
CA PHE A 319 -2.02 20.06 -12.14
C PHE A 319 -2.98 19.31 -13.07
N HIS A 320 -4.18 18.96 -12.60
CA HIS A 320 -5.19 18.30 -13.40
C HIS A 320 -5.85 19.23 -14.43
N SER A 321 -6.06 20.51 -14.10
CA SER A 321 -6.63 21.48 -15.05
C SER A 321 -5.65 21.89 -16.16
N THR A 322 -4.36 22.00 -15.86
CA THR A 322 -3.32 22.37 -16.85
C THR A 322 -3.11 21.29 -17.92
N PHE A 323 -3.27 20.02 -17.58
CA PHE A 323 -3.09 18.90 -18.53
C PHE A 323 -4.38 18.45 -19.24
N GLN A 324 -5.57 18.92 -18.82
CA GLN A 324 -6.84 18.53 -19.44
C GLN A 324 -7.28 19.40 -20.63
N PHE A 325 -6.61 20.52 -20.92
CA PHE A 325 -6.93 21.32 -22.11
C PHE A 325 -6.33 20.77 -23.43
N SER A 326 -5.52 19.71 -23.40
CA SER A 326 -4.91 19.13 -24.60
C SER A 326 -5.05 17.62 -24.67
N SER A 327 -6.29 17.11 -24.67
CA SER A 327 -6.66 15.91 -25.45
C SER A 327 -8.13 15.58 -25.25
N SER A 328 -8.93 16.04 -26.20
CA SER A 328 -10.24 15.50 -26.50
C SER A 328 -10.12 14.10 -27.13
N ARG A 329 -11.13 13.27 -26.85
CA ARG A 329 -11.45 11.93 -27.40
C ARG A 329 -10.65 10.74 -26.84
N GLY A 330 -11.35 9.87 -26.11
CA GLY A 330 -10.96 8.46 -25.96
C GLY A 330 -11.23 7.85 -24.59
N GLU A 331 -12.37 7.16 -24.48
CA GLU A 331 -12.69 5.97 -23.67
C GLU A 331 -12.18 5.80 -22.22
N LYS A 332 -13.19 5.64 -21.34
CA LYS A 332 -13.10 5.31 -19.92
C LYS A 332 -12.67 3.86 -19.71
N GLN A 333 -11.45 3.64 -19.23
CA GLN A 333 -11.12 2.47 -18.38
C GLN A 333 -10.60 2.97 -17.03
N THR A 334 -11.52 3.15 -16.08
CA THR A 334 -11.21 3.51 -14.70
C THR A 334 -10.62 2.31 -13.96
N LYS A 335 -9.28 2.29 -13.86
CA LYS A 335 -8.52 1.37 -13.01
C LYS A 335 -8.75 1.71 -11.53
N LEU A 336 -9.19 0.67 -10.81
CA LEU A 336 -9.43 0.59 -9.37
C LEU A 336 -8.23 1.06 -8.53
N HIS A 337 -8.35 2.21 -7.85
CA HIS A 337 -7.31 2.76 -6.98
C HIS A 337 -7.39 2.18 -5.56
N TYR A 338 -6.54 1.20 -5.24
CA TYR A 338 -6.29 0.78 -3.87
C TYR A 338 -5.46 1.84 -3.12
N ILE A 339 -6.07 2.53 -2.15
CA ILE A 339 -5.32 3.36 -1.20
C ILE A 339 -4.68 2.43 -0.17
N ILE A 340 -3.46 1.95 -0.46
CA ILE A 340 -2.59 1.33 0.55
C ILE A 340 -2.20 2.45 1.53
N SER A 341 -2.86 2.52 2.70
CA SER A 341 -2.41 3.33 3.83
C SER A 341 -1.01 2.87 4.24
N ASP A 342 -0.08 3.80 4.22
CA ASP A 342 1.34 3.52 4.34
C ASP A 342 1.75 3.60 5.81
N ASP A 343 1.53 2.54 6.59
CA ASP A 343 1.93 2.36 8.01
C ASP A 343 3.48 2.31 8.25
N SER A 344 4.30 3.13 7.61
CA SER A 344 5.76 3.20 7.93
C SER A 344 6.38 4.58 7.79
N ASN A 345 5.57 5.62 7.96
CA ASN A 345 6.07 6.78 8.67
C ASN A 345 5.72 6.33 10.09
N ASP A 346 6.55 5.53 10.77
CA ASP A 346 8.00 5.71 10.71
C ASP A 346 8.36 7.10 11.26
N ASN A 347 7.44 7.74 12.01
CA ASN A 347 7.79 8.47 13.21
C ASN A 347 7.25 7.60 14.35
N GLU A 348 8.18 7.06 15.12
CA GLU A 348 7.95 6.28 16.32
C GLU A 348 7.00 7.03 17.28
N GLN A 349 6.21 6.29 18.09
CA GLN A 349 5.36 6.77 19.23
C GLN A 349 3.86 7.07 19.03
N THR A 350 3.22 6.65 17.94
CA THR A 350 1.74 6.65 17.84
C THR A 350 1.18 5.24 17.98
N LYS A 351 0.09 5.09 18.76
CA LYS A 351 -0.65 3.84 19.04
C LYS A 351 -0.22 3.05 20.30
N MET A 352 -0.44 3.61 21.47
CA MET A 352 -1.57 3.29 22.36
C MET A 352 -2.07 4.65 22.87
N THR A 353 -3.20 4.71 23.55
CA THR A 353 -3.41 5.70 24.61
C THR A 353 -2.04 6.05 25.20
N LEU A 354 -1.62 7.32 25.19
CA LEU A 354 -0.37 7.86 25.75
C LEU A 354 0.94 7.17 25.33
N ASP A 355 1.88 7.87 24.70
CA ASP A 355 3.29 7.43 24.69
C ASP A 355 4.20 8.61 24.38
N GLY A 356 5.39 8.66 24.99
CA GLY A 356 6.30 9.80 24.85
C GLY A 356 7.77 9.43 24.94
N SER A 357 8.61 10.17 24.22
CA SER A 357 9.94 10.62 24.61
C SER A 357 10.46 11.62 23.57
N ASN A 358 11.30 12.54 24.03
CA ASN A 358 11.93 13.62 23.28
C ASN A 358 12.84 13.12 22.14
N ASP A 359 12.81 13.81 21.00
CA ASP A 359 13.98 14.52 20.45
C ASP A 359 13.64 15.23 19.14
N TYR A 360 14.04 16.52 19.06
CA TYR A 360 14.60 17.25 17.91
C TYR A 360 14.32 18.75 18.03
N LYS A 361 15.29 19.45 18.63
CA LYS A 361 15.67 20.81 18.22
C LYS A 361 16.11 20.75 16.75
N SER A 362 15.85 21.81 15.98
CA SER A 362 16.29 22.10 14.60
C SER A 362 15.27 22.00 13.46
N ILE A 363 14.04 22.53 13.61
CA ILE A 363 13.28 23.12 12.49
C ILE A 363 12.50 24.34 13.02
N ASN A 364 13.22 25.39 13.44
CA ASN A 364 12.64 26.64 13.93
C ASN A 364 12.99 27.83 13.02
N PHE A 365 13.19 27.62 11.71
CA PHE A 365 13.62 28.71 10.83
C PHE A 365 12.72 28.99 9.61
N ILE A 366 11.68 28.19 9.32
CA ILE A 366 10.93 28.40 8.05
C ILE A 366 9.44 28.77 8.23
N GLU A 367 8.81 28.63 9.41
CA GLU A 367 7.39 29.02 9.55
C GLU A 367 7.14 30.43 10.10
N ASN A 368 8.14 31.15 10.59
CA ASN A 368 7.96 32.57 11.00
C ASN A 368 7.97 33.56 9.83
N VAL A 369 8.09 33.12 8.58
CA VAL A 369 8.09 34.03 7.41
C VAL A 369 6.73 34.07 6.70
N VAL A 370 5.78 33.19 7.03
CA VAL A 370 4.48 33.14 6.32
C VAL A 370 3.32 33.71 7.14
N LEU A 371 3.54 34.10 8.40
CA LEU A 371 2.49 34.70 9.25
C LEU A 371 2.35 36.23 9.11
N THR A 372 3.06 36.86 8.18
CA THR A 372 2.94 38.30 7.95
C THR A 372 2.80 38.60 6.47
N LYS A 373 1.57 38.54 5.95
CA LYS A 373 1.10 39.44 4.88
C LYS A 373 -0.42 39.38 4.76
N ASN A 374 -1.05 40.42 5.31
CA ASN A 374 -2.37 40.88 4.91
C ASN A 374 -2.37 41.09 3.39
N VAL A 375 -3.30 40.45 2.68
CA VAL A 375 -3.67 40.87 1.33
C VAL A 375 -5.18 40.84 1.26
N GLU A 376 -5.71 42.02 0.98
CA GLU A 376 -7.11 42.38 0.87
C GLU A 376 -7.83 41.64 -0.26
N ILE A 377 -9.12 41.50 -0.02
CA ILE A 377 -10.16 41.00 -0.90
C ILE A 377 -10.36 42.02 -2.04
N VAL A 378 -10.32 41.55 -3.28
CA VAL A 378 -10.91 42.29 -4.41
C VAL A 378 -11.94 41.37 -5.06
N ASP A 379 -13.19 41.78 -4.92
CA ASP A 379 -14.35 41.23 -5.60
C ASP A 379 -14.26 41.45 -7.11
N ALA A 380 -14.56 40.41 -7.87
CA ALA A 380 -14.87 40.51 -9.29
C ALA A 380 -16.06 39.60 -9.60
N THR A 381 -17.25 40.13 -9.34
CA THR A 381 -18.51 39.70 -9.95
C THR A 381 -18.54 40.15 -11.42
N VAL A 382 -18.69 39.21 -12.36
CA VAL A 382 -19.36 39.46 -13.64
C VAL A 382 -20.21 38.22 -13.99
N PRO A 383 -21.52 38.39 -14.27
CA PRO A 383 -22.47 37.32 -14.52
C PRO A 383 -22.53 36.94 -16.01
N LEU A 384 -22.83 35.67 -16.28
CA LEU A 384 -23.25 35.21 -17.61
C LEU A 384 -24.55 34.42 -17.48
N ASN A 385 -25.64 35.13 -17.72
CA ASN A 385 -26.90 34.57 -18.22
C ASN A 385 -26.65 34.10 -19.66
N TYR A 386 -27.10 32.89 -20.00
CA TYR A 386 -28.00 32.68 -21.12
C TYR A 386 -28.69 31.31 -20.96
N SER A 387 -30.01 31.42 -20.88
CA SER A 387 -30.99 30.40 -21.17
C SER A 387 -30.85 29.86 -22.59
N ASN A 388 -31.01 28.54 -22.75
CA ASN A 388 -31.81 27.98 -23.84
C ASN A 388 -32.32 26.60 -23.43
N SER A 389 -33.53 26.62 -22.86
CA SER A 389 -34.49 25.54 -22.88
C SER A 389 -34.98 25.36 -24.31
N ASN A 390 -34.65 24.24 -24.96
CA ASN A 390 -35.47 23.54 -25.97
C ASN A 390 -34.66 22.42 -26.61
N GLU A 391 -34.30 21.40 -25.83
CA GLU A 391 -33.95 20.08 -26.39
C GLU A 391 -34.15 18.92 -25.38
N ILE A 392 -35.03 19.10 -24.39
CA ILE A 392 -35.26 18.12 -23.32
C ILE A 392 -36.32 17.06 -23.68
N ASP A 393 -37.10 17.24 -24.75
CA ASP A 393 -38.20 16.31 -25.06
C ASP A 393 -37.92 15.29 -26.18
N LYS A 394 -36.67 15.13 -26.63
CA LYS A 394 -36.28 14.01 -27.52
C LYS A 394 -35.28 13.01 -26.94
N LEU A 395 -34.93 13.14 -25.66
CA LEU A 395 -34.02 12.20 -24.98
C LEU A 395 -34.71 11.31 -23.93
N LYS A 396 -36.00 11.50 -23.65
CA LYS A 396 -36.74 10.70 -22.64
C LYS A 396 -37.07 9.26 -23.06
N GLU A 397 -36.98 8.90 -24.34
CA GLU A 397 -37.15 7.49 -24.77
C GLU A 397 -35.83 6.69 -24.81
N LYS A 398 -34.67 7.32 -24.56
CA LYS A 398 -33.37 6.62 -24.47
C LYS A 398 -32.85 6.42 -23.04
N GLU A 399 -33.58 6.88 -22.02
CA GLU A 399 -33.17 6.72 -20.61
C GLU A 399 -33.67 5.42 -19.94
N GLU A 400 -34.67 4.74 -20.49
CA GLU A 400 -35.11 3.44 -19.93
C GLU A 400 -34.12 2.31 -20.25
N ASP A 401 -33.56 2.25 -21.46
CA ASP A 401 -32.57 1.23 -21.85
C ASP A 401 -31.21 1.36 -21.11
N ASN A 402 -30.87 2.55 -20.61
CA ASN A 402 -29.60 2.80 -19.93
C ASN A 402 -29.65 2.51 -18.42
N LYS A 403 -30.84 2.52 -17.79
CA LYS A 403 -30.99 2.11 -16.38
C LYS A 403 -30.76 0.61 -16.23
N ASP A 404 -31.24 -0.21 -17.17
CA ASP A 404 -31.08 -1.66 -17.10
C ASP A 404 -29.64 -2.10 -17.40
N LYS A 405 -28.96 -1.48 -18.37
CA LYS A 405 -27.54 -1.78 -18.63
C LYS A 405 -26.60 -1.42 -17.47
N LYS A 406 -26.85 -0.32 -16.75
CA LYS A 406 -26.09 0.05 -15.53
C LYS A 406 -26.32 -0.93 -14.38
N LYS A 407 -27.56 -1.38 -14.20
CA LYS A 407 -27.93 -2.40 -13.21
C LYS A 407 -27.22 -3.73 -13.49
N TYR A 408 -27.15 -4.15 -14.76
CA TYR A 408 -26.47 -5.39 -15.17
C TYR A 408 -24.94 -5.34 -15.07
N SER A 409 -24.30 -4.21 -15.38
CA SER A 409 -22.82 -4.09 -15.30
C SER A 409 -22.31 -4.06 -13.86
N LEU A 410 -23.04 -3.44 -12.93
CA LEU A 410 -22.70 -3.42 -11.50
C LEU A 410 -23.02 -4.76 -10.82
N LEU A 411 -24.07 -5.47 -11.27
CA LEU A 411 -24.31 -6.84 -10.84
C LEU A 411 -23.13 -7.76 -11.19
N LYS A 412 -22.55 -7.65 -12.41
CA LYS A 412 -21.42 -8.50 -12.85
C LYS A 412 -20.19 -8.47 -11.93
N GLU A 413 -19.93 -7.36 -11.22
CA GLU A 413 -18.80 -7.29 -10.27
C GLU A 413 -19.05 -8.11 -8.99
N TYR A 414 -20.30 -8.41 -8.66
CA TYR A 414 -20.69 -9.20 -7.48
C TYR A 414 -21.30 -10.57 -7.80
N THR A 415 -21.81 -10.79 -9.02
CA THR A 415 -22.56 -12.00 -9.40
C THR A 415 -21.72 -13.03 -10.16
N ASN A 416 -20.56 -12.67 -10.71
CA ASN A 416 -19.81 -13.62 -11.55
C ASN A 416 -19.37 -14.91 -10.85
N ASP A 417 -19.46 -15.00 -9.51
CA ASP A 417 -19.17 -16.22 -8.75
C ASP A 417 -20.26 -16.61 -7.73
N SER A 418 -21.43 -15.94 -7.71
CA SER A 418 -22.58 -16.43 -6.94
C SER A 418 -23.20 -17.59 -7.71
N ILE A 419 -22.56 -18.76 -7.60
CA ILE A 419 -23.08 -20.06 -8.02
C ILE A 419 -24.40 -20.28 -7.29
N LEU A 420 -25.50 -19.80 -7.89
CA LEU A 420 -26.81 -20.41 -7.75
C LEU A 420 -26.72 -21.69 -8.57
N VAL A 421 -26.29 -22.81 -7.98
CA VAL A 421 -26.51 -24.12 -8.58
C VAL A 421 -27.84 -24.62 -8.02
N PRO A 422 -28.92 -24.62 -8.81
CA PRO A 422 -30.03 -25.50 -8.54
C PRO A 422 -29.53 -26.95 -8.64
N HIS A 423 -29.77 -27.71 -7.58
CA HIS A 423 -29.53 -29.14 -7.47
C HIS A 423 -29.99 -29.93 -8.71
N GLN A 424 -29.15 -30.85 -9.20
CA GLN A 424 -29.66 -32.10 -9.81
C GLN A 424 -28.74 -33.34 -9.75
N ASP A 425 -27.48 -33.28 -9.26
CA ASP A 425 -26.61 -34.48 -9.23
C ASP A 425 -26.26 -34.99 -7.82
N ASP A 426 -26.50 -36.30 -7.57
CA ASP A 426 -26.18 -37.05 -6.35
C ASP A 426 -24.71 -36.93 -5.90
N TYR A 427 -23.79 -36.72 -6.86
CA TYR A 427 -22.36 -36.63 -6.61
C TYR A 427 -21.99 -35.42 -5.72
N GLN A 428 -22.67 -34.28 -5.91
CA GLN A 428 -22.37 -33.05 -5.16
C GLN A 428 -22.89 -33.09 -3.70
N VAL A 429 -24.04 -33.75 -3.47
CA VAL A 429 -24.55 -34.00 -2.10
C VAL A 429 -23.55 -34.86 -1.33
N LYS A 430 -23.06 -35.93 -1.95
CA LYS A 430 -22.07 -36.84 -1.35
C LYS A 430 -20.77 -36.10 -1.02
N TYR A 431 -20.34 -35.18 -1.88
CA TYR A 431 -19.18 -34.32 -1.64
C TYR A 431 -19.36 -33.37 -0.44
N LEU A 432 -20.49 -32.66 -0.32
CA LEU A 432 -20.72 -31.77 0.83
C LEU A 432 -20.93 -32.54 2.15
N ASN A 433 -21.47 -33.74 2.09
CA ASN A 433 -21.59 -34.61 3.26
C ASN A 433 -20.23 -35.08 3.79
N SER A 434 -19.16 -35.10 2.97
CA SER A 434 -17.83 -35.44 3.44
C SER A 434 -17.16 -34.34 4.28
N PHE A 435 -17.75 -33.14 4.35
CA PHE A 435 -17.19 -32.02 5.11
C PHE A 435 -17.38 -32.24 6.60
N LYS A 436 -16.30 -32.01 7.36
CA LYS A 436 -16.26 -32.25 8.80
C LYS A 436 -16.63 -30.98 9.55
N TYR A 437 -17.37 -31.11 10.66
CA TYR A 437 -17.58 -29.99 11.55
C TYR A 437 -16.24 -29.49 12.10
N SER A 438 -16.01 -28.18 11.99
CA SER A 438 -14.82 -27.54 12.54
C SER A 438 -14.84 -27.64 14.06
N LYS A 439 -13.77 -28.17 14.66
CA LYS A 439 -13.66 -28.38 16.11
C LYS A 439 -12.59 -27.51 16.77
N ASN A 440 -11.38 -27.50 16.20
CA ASN A 440 -10.22 -26.84 16.78
C ASN A 440 -9.49 -25.98 15.74
N VAL A 441 -8.75 -24.97 16.22
CA VAL A 441 -7.95 -24.08 15.37
C VAL A 441 -6.74 -24.82 14.78
N SER A 442 -6.63 -24.75 13.45
CA SER A 442 -5.52 -25.22 12.61
C SER A 442 -4.75 -24.03 12.01
N LYS A 443 -3.70 -24.29 11.20
CA LYS A 443 -2.96 -23.20 10.52
C LYS A 443 -3.79 -22.61 9.39
N GLU A 444 -4.69 -23.41 8.84
CA GLU A 444 -5.57 -23.10 7.72
C GLU A 444 -6.90 -22.50 8.17
N SER A 445 -7.15 -22.44 9.47
CA SER A 445 -8.44 -21.99 9.99
C SER A 445 -8.72 -20.51 9.71
N LEU A 446 -9.98 -20.24 9.41
CA LEU A 446 -10.58 -18.92 9.35
C LEU A 446 -11.43 -18.70 10.61
N ILE A 447 -11.00 -17.77 11.47
CA ILE A 447 -11.65 -17.48 12.75
C ILE A 447 -12.47 -16.19 12.60
N LEU A 448 -13.79 -16.25 12.56
CA LEU A 448 -14.66 -15.08 12.44
C LEU A 448 -15.25 -14.68 13.79
N ILE A 449 -15.40 -13.38 14.01
CA ILE A 449 -16.09 -12.81 15.17
C ILE A 449 -17.57 -13.20 15.11
N ASP A 450 -18.21 -12.87 13.98
CA ASP A 450 -19.62 -13.15 13.73
C ASP A 450 -19.94 -13.02 12.22
N LEU A 451 -21.16 -13.37 11.82
CA LEU A 451 -21.73 -13.11 10.49
C LEU A 451 -22.96 -12.21 10.62
N GLN A 452 -22.87 -11.00 10.07
CA GLN A 452 -23.90 -9.96 10.19
C GLN A 452 -24.56 -9.66 8.84
N LEU A 453 -25.89 -9.76 8.79
CA LEU A 453 -26.71 -9.33 7.64
C LEU A 453 -26.90 -7.81 7.66
N VAL A 454 -26.49 -7.14 6.60
CA VAL A 454 -26.53 -5.68 6.47
C VAL A 454 -26.99 -5.22 5.09
N GLU A 455 -27.62 -4.04 5.04
CA GLU A 455 -27.96 -3.32 3.82
C GLU A 455 -26.82 -2.34 3.47
N LYS A 456 -26.44 -2.26 2.19
CA LYS A 456 -25.39 -1.38 1.67
C LYS A 456 -25.87 -0.61 0.45
N GLU A 457 -25.48 0.66 0.39
CA GLU A 457 -25.73 1.53 -0.76
C GLU A 457 -24.65 1.24 -1.82
N VAL A 458 -25.01 0.50 -2.86
CA VAL A 458 -24.09 0.06 -3.94
C VAL A 458 -23.97 1.11 -5.05
N SER A 459 -24.95 1.99 -5.17
CA SER A 459 -24.96 3.19 -5.99
C SER A 459 -25.96 4.15 -5.37
N LEU A 460 -25.95 5.42 -5.79
CA LEU A 460 -26.80 6.45 -5.19
C LEU A 460 -28.25 5.97 -5.05
N ASN A 461 -28.76 5.96 -3.83
CA ASN A 461 -30.13 5.50 -3.47
C ASN A 461 -30.47 4.05 -3.89
N THR A 462 -29.49 3.23 -4.24
CA THR A 462 -29.65 1.82 -4.63
C THR A 462 -29.03 0.93 -3.58
N PHE A 463 -29.84 0.03 -3.01
CA PHE A 463 -29.45 -0.78 -1.86
C PHE A 463 -29.44 -2.27 -2.18
N SER A 464 -28.44 -2.96 -1.64
CA SER A 464 -28.27 -4.41 -1.74
C SER A 464 -27.94 -4.99 -0.38
N HIS A 465 -28.26 -6.28 -0.19
CA HIS A 465 -28.07 -6.97 1.08
C HIS A 465 -26.84 -7.88 1.02
N PHE A 466 -26.11 -7.91 2.12
CA PHE A 466 -24.89 -8.68 2.25
C PHE A 466 -24.79 -9.31 3.63
N ILE A 467 -24.17 -10.48 3.72
CA ILE A 467 -23.67 -11.01 4.99
C ILE A 467 -22.17 -10.70 5.04
N TYR A 468 -21.76 -9.95 6.06
CA TYR A 468 -20.37 -9.64 6.35
C TYR A 468 -19.88 -10.46 7.54
N GLY A 469 -18.71 -11.06 7.40
CA GLY A 469 -17.93 -11.61 8.50
C GLY A 469 -16.58 -10.92 8.61
N TYR A 470 -16.12 -10.72 9.83
CA TYR A 470 -14.81 -10.14 10.11
C TYR A 470 -14.06 -11.01 11.09
N GLY A 471 -12.78 -11.24 10.84
CA GLY A 471 -12.05 -12.24 11.58
C GLY A 471 -10.56 -12.27 11.28
N TYR A 472 -9.99 -13.46 11.41
CA TYR A 472 -8.56 -13.71 11.42
C TYR A 472 -8.22 -14.97 10.64
N ALA A 473 -7.17 -14.88 9.83
CA ALA A 473 -6.56 -16.04 9.20
C ALA A 473 -5.07 -15.77 8.98
N ARG A 474 -4.32 -16.82 8.68
CA ARG A 474 -2.98 -16.69 8.11
C ARG A 474 -3.06 -16.24 6.65
N CYS A 475 -1.97 -15.66 6.16
CA CYS A 475 -1.86 -15.23 4.77
C CYS A 475 -1.69 -16.43 3.83
N ILE A 476 -2.81 -17.08 3.52
CA ILE A 476 -2.91 -18.25 2.64
C ILE A 476 -3.36 -17.76 1.27
N SER A 477 -2.70 -18.21 0.21
CA SER A 477 -2.97 -17.77 -1.18
C SER A 477 -4.43 -17.93 -1.58
N ASN A 478 -5.08 -19.01 -1.14
CA ASN A 478 -6.50 -19.26 -1.42
C ASN A 478 -7.35 -18.13 -0.83
N TYR A 479 -7.20 -17.80 0.45
CA TYR A 479 -7.95 -16.70 1.10
C TYR A 479 -7.63 -15.30 0.56
N GLU A 480 -6.62 -15.14 -0.30
CA GLU A 480 -6.29 -13.87 -0.95
C GLU A 480 -6.71 -13.80 -2.43
N ASN A 481 -7.14 -14.92 -3.01
CA ASN A 481 -7.56 -14.97 -4.40
C ASN A 481 -9.01 -14.50 -4.57
N ASN A 482 -9.19 -13.37 -5.25
CA ASN A 482 -10.52 -12.78 -5.48
C ASN A 482 -11.39 -13.56 -6.48
N ASN A 483 -10.82 -14.49 -7.25
CA ASN A 483 -11.52 -15.18 -8.34
C ASN A 483 -11.98 -16.60 -7.96
N THR A 484 -11.95 -16.94 -6.68
CA THR A 484 -12.30 -18.29 -6.23
C THR A 484 -13.28 -18.23 -5.07
N THR A 485 -14.45 -18.82 -5.25
CA THR A 485 -15.39 -19.10 -4.17
C THR A 485 -14.76 -20.12 -3.23
N ILE A 486 -14.48 -19.69 -1.99
CA ILE A 486 -13.87 -20.54 -0.95
C ILE A 486 -14.89 -20.92 0.10
N LEU A 487 -15.84 -20.01 0.36
CA LEU A 487 -16.91 -20.24 1.30
C LEU A 487 -18.22 -20.40 0.54
N VAL A 488 -19.05 -21.34 1.00
CA VAL A 488 -20.40 -21.52 0.49
C VAL A 488 -21.36 -21.46 1.67
N LEU A 489 -22.33 -20.56 1.60
CA LEU A 489 -23.43 -20.48 2.54
C LEU A 489 -24.58 -21.37 2.02
N TYR A 490 -25.11 -22.22 2.89
CA TYR A 490 -26.22 -23.12 2.59
C TYR A 490 -27.42 -22.84 3.49
N ASP A 491 -28.56 -22.50 2.87
CA ASP A 491 -29.86 -22.42 3.53
C ASP A 491 -30.60 -23.74 3.33
N LYS A 492 -30.58 -24.59 4.37
CA LYS A 492 -31.23 -25.90 4.39
C LYS A 492 -32.74 -25.83 4.11
N LYS A 493 -33.43 -24.76 4.52
CA LYS A 493 -34.89 -24.66 4.34
C LYS A 493 -35.29 -24.48 2.88
N ARG A 494 -34.42 -23.87 2.08
CA ARG A 494 -34.67 -23.56 0.67
C ARG A 494 -33.84 -24.40 -0.28
N ASN A 495 -32.95 -25.23 0.27
CA ASN A 495 -31.96 -25.96 -0.50
C ASN A 495 -31.13 -25.04 -1.41
N LEU A 496 -30.67 -23.91 -0.85
CA LEU A 496 -30.02 -22.84 -1.60
C LEU A 496 -28.55 -22.68 -1.18
N TYR A 497 -27.68 -22.54 -2.17
CA TYR A 497 -26.26 -22.28 -2.01
C TYR A 497 -25.89 -20.87 -2.50
N ILE A 498 -25.05 -20.18 -1.74
CA ILE A 498 -24.56 -18.83 -2.06
C ILE A 498 -23.04 -18.81 -1.89
N GLY A 499 -22.33 -18.51 -2.98
CA GLY A 499 -20.89 -18.31 -2.95
C GLY A 499 -20.46 -17.09 -2.12
N GLY A 500 -19.38 -17.25 -1.36
CA GLY A 500 -18.80 -16.22 -0.51
C GLY A 500 -17.32 -15.99 -0.80
N ASN A 501 -16.94 -14.73 -0.70
CA ASN A 501 -15.58 -14.27 -0.94
C ASN A 501 -14.84 -14.00 0.37
N VAL A 502 -13.60 -14.48 0.45
CA VAL A 502 -12.67 -14.24 1.56
C VAL A 502 -11.52 -13.37 1.07
N ARG A 503 -11.12 -12.36 1.84
CA ARG A 503 -9.94 -11.55 1.52
C ARG A 503 -9.37 -10.84 2.74
N SER A 504 -8.10 -10.43 2.64
CA SER A 504 -7.48 -9.57 3.66
C SER A 504 -8.16 -8.18 3.69
N MET A 505 -8.21 -7.55 4.88
CA MET A 505 -8.81 -6.20 5.01
C MET A 505 -7.83 -5.07 4.66
N ILE A 506 -6.54 -5.25 4.94
CA ILE A 506 -5.52 -4.20 4.83
C ILE A 506 -4.47 -4.62 3.81
N GLY A 507 -4.81 -4.48 2.53
CA GLY A 507 -3.88 -4.68 1.42
C GLY A 507 -3.06 -5.98 1.52
N LYS A 508 -1.73 -5.87 1.42
CA LYS A 508 -0.83 -7.03 1.42
C LYS A 508 -0.78 -7.71 2.80
N CYS A 509 -0.93 -9.03 2.80
CA CYS A 509 -0.75 -9.91 3.94
C CYS A 509 0.54 -10.75 3.72
N PRO A 510 1.39 -10.93 4.75
CA PRO A 510 1.33 -10.31 6.07
C PRO A 510 1.72 -8.83 6.00
N TRP A 511 1.41 -8.07 7.05
CA TRP A 511 1.80 -6.66 7.11
C TRP A 511 3.32 -6.49 7.03
N GLY A 512 3.76 -5.65 6.09
CA GLY A 512 5.19 -5.42 5.86
C GLY A 512 5.95 -4.85 7.07
N TRP A 513 5.24 -4.21 8.01
CA TRP A 513 5.79 -3.59 9.22
C TRP A 513 5.67 -4.46 10.49
N ALA A 514 4.95 -5.59 10.44
CA ALA A 514 4.82 -6.55 11.54
C ALA A 514 4.80 -7.98 11.00
N LYS A 515 5.89 -8.36 10.32
CA LYS A 515 5.96 -9.61 9.54
C LYS A 515 5.87 -10.89 10.37
N LYS A 516 6.14 -10.84 11.67
CA LYS A 516 5.98 -12.00 12.56
C LYS A 516 4.56 -12.12 13.14
N CYS A 517 3.65 -11.21 12.82
CA CYS A 517 2.23 -11.44 13.09
C CYS A 517 1.68 -12.38 12.02
N GLU A 518 1.59 -13.66 12.37
CA GLU A 518 1.12 -14.73 11.47
C GLU A 518 -0.38 -14.61 11.19
N TRP A 519 -1.17 -14.14 12.15
CA TRP A 519 -2.62 -13.96 12.03
C TRP A 519 -2.97 -12.52 11.71
N ASN A 520 -3.70 -12.33 10.62
CA ASN A 520 -4.04 -11.02 10.05
C ASN A 520 -5.55 -10.87 9.93
N SER A 521 -6.05 -9.64 9.77
CA SER A 521 -7.49 -9.37 9.66
C SER A 521 -8.04 -9.72 8.27
N PHE A 522 -9.07 -10.57 8.24
CA PHE A 522 -9.78 -11.02 7.04
C PHE A 522 -11.26 -10.69 7.10
N GLN A 523 -11.84 -10.36 5.94
CA GLN A 523 -13.28 -10.17 5.76
C GLN A 523 -13.86 -11.29 4.90
N VAL A 524 -15.11 -11.63 5.19
CA VAL A 524 -15.95 -12.57 4.46
C VAL A 524 -17.18 -11.83 3.98
N ILE A 525 -17.58 -12.06 2.73
CA ILE A 525 -18.73 -11.37 2.13
C ILE A 525 -19.55 -12.35 1.31
N PHE A 526 -20.86 -12.40 1.59
CA PHE A 526 -21.86 -13.05 0.75
C PHE A 526 -22.83 -12.00 0.23
N PHE A 527 -23.14 -12.03 -1.07
CA PHE A 527 -24.21 -11.22 -1.65
C PHE A 527 -25.55 -11.95 -1.47
N ILE A 528 -26.56 -11.26 -0.94
CA ILE A 528 -27.85 -11.85 -0.59
C ILE A 528 -28.96 -11.24 -1.45
N PRO A 529 -29.62 -12.04 -2.29
CA PRO A 529 -30.83 -11.64 -3.00
C PRO A 529 -31.95 -11.13 -2.06
N ASN A 530 -32.61 -10.04 -2.45
CA ASN A 530 -33.62 -9.35 -1.62
C ASN A 530 -34.78 -10.25 -1.15
N ASN A 531 -35.18 -11.22 -1.97
CA ASN A 531 -36.24 -12.18 -1.65
C ASN A 531 -35.89 -13.15 -0.50
N LEU A 532 -34.61 -13.29 -0.14
CA LEU A 532 -34.14 -14.23 0.87
C LEU A 532 -33.89 -13.57 2.24
N VAL A 533 -33.65 -12.25 2.26
CA VAL A 533 -33.24 -11.47 3.44
C VAL A 533 -34.13 -11.70 4.66
N LYS A 534 -35.47 -11.73 4.46
CA LYS A 534 -36.44 -11.87 5.56
C LYS A 534 -36.32 -13.21 6.28
N TYR A 535 -35.87 -14.25 5.57
CA TYR A 535 -35.97 -15.62 6.03
C TYR A 535 -34.63 -16.27 6.40
N LEU A 536 -33.51 -15.64 6.02
CA LEU A 536 -32.18 -16.09 6.41
C LEU A 536 -31.99 -15.87 7.93
N GLN A 537 -31.72 -16.97 8.62
CA GLN A 537 -31.46 -16.97 10.06
C GLN A 537 -30.38 -17.99 10.40
N ASN A 538 -30.67 -19.29 10.28
CA ASN A 538 -29.69 -20.36 10.54
C ASN A 538 -29.21 -20.92 9.20
N VAL A 539 -27.90 -20.97 8.99
CA VAL A 539 -27.27 -21.44 7.76
C VAL A 539 -26.09 -22.34 8.09
N THR A 540 -25.69 -23.18 7.14
CA THR A 540 -24.43 -23.92 7.22
C THR A 540 -23.40 -23.23 6.33
N ILE A 541 -22.23 -22.91 6.85
CA ILE A 541 -21.11 -22.40 6.05
C ILE A 541 -20.13 -23.54 5.79
N PHE A 542 -19.81 -23.78 4.52
CA PHE A 542 -18.80 -24.72 4.07
C PHE A 542 -17.53 -23.97 3.66
N ASN A 543 -16.37 -24.45 4.09
CA ASN A 543 -15.06 -23.99 3.63
C ASN A 543 -14.47 -25.03 2.67
N LEU A 544 -14.54 -24.74 1.38
CA LEU A 544 -14.10 -25.64 0.31
C LEU A 544 -12.58 -25.92 0.36
N TYR A 545 -11.80 -25.02 0.98
CA TYR A 545 -10.35 -25.19 1.10
C TYR A 545 -9.98 -26.18 2.23
N THR A 546 -10.61 -26.06 3.40
CA THR A 546 -10.32 -26.93 4.55
C THR A 546 -11.21 -28.17 4.62
N SER A 547 -12.21 -28.27 3.73
CA SER A 547 -13.28 -29.30 3.79
C SER A 547 -14.01 -29.31 5.15
N SER A 548 -14.17 -28.13 5.74
CA SER A 548 -14.82 -27.93 7.03
C SER A 548 -16.22 -27.32 6.86
N LYS A 549 -17.11 -27.57 7.83
CA LYS A 549 -18.41 -26.90 7.90
C LYS A 549 -18.75 -26.44 9.30
N LEU A 550 -19.63 -25.45 9.39
CA LEU A 550 -20.14 -24.92 10.65
C LEU A 550 -21.58 -24.43 10.47
N ASP A 551 -22.46 -24.80 11.41
CA ASP A 551 -23.80 -24.22 11.49
C ASP A 551 -23.74 -22.90 12.25
N VAL A 552 -24.26 -21.84 11.65
CA VAL A 552 -24.15 -20.46 12.14
C VAL A 552 -25.51 -19.78 12.11
N THR A 553 -25.82 -19.05 13.17
CA THR A 553 -26.94 -18.13 13.22
C THR A 553 -26.49 -16.74 12.75
N ILE A 554 -27.01 -16.29 11.62
CA ILE A 554 -26.75 -14.95 11.07
C ILE A 554 -27.33 -13.90 12.00
N LYS A 555 -26.48 -13.01 12.52
CA LYS A 555 -26.92 -11.88 13.33
C LYS A 555 -27.49 -10.78 12.45
N LYS A 556 -28.42 -10.03 13.03
CA LYS A 556 -29.01 -8.81 12.45
C LYS A 556 -28.55 -7.61 13.25
N THR A 557 -28.64 -6.43 12.64
CA THR A 557 -28.35 -5.16 13.32
C THR A 557 -29.28 -4.96 14.53
N TYR A 558 -28.78 -4.37 15.62
CA TYR A 558 -29.56 -4.16 16.84
C TYR A 558 -30.79 -3.26 16.64
N ASN A 559 -30.73 -2.37 15.66
CA ASN A 559 -31.81 -1.48 15.27
C ASN A 559 -32.09 -1.58 13.76
N THR A 560 -33.27 -1.09 13.38
CA THR A 560 -33.77 -1.11 12.01
C THR A 560 -33.68 0.28 11.39
N LYS A 561 -33.95 0.37 10.08
CA LYS A 561 -34.07 1.64 9.36
C LYS A 561 -35.10 2.61 9.96
N LYS A 562 -36.14 2.08 10.62
CA LYS A 562 -37.15 2.89 11.32
C LYS A 562 -36.61 3.56 12.58
N ASN A 563 -35.65 2.91 13.26
CA ASN A 563 -35.03 3.37 14.51
C ASN A 563 -33.53 3.59 14.29
N MET A 564 -33.18 4.26 13.17
CA MET A 564 -31.79 4.50 12.79
C MET A 564 -31.10 5.43 13.79
N ASP A 565 -29.86 5.11 14.15
CA ASP A 565 -29.02 5.99 14.96
C ASP A 565 -28.50 7.17 14.12
N ASN A 566 -28.45 8.35 14.72
CA ASN A 566 -27.90 9.53 14.06
C ASN A 566 -26.38 9.42 13.88
N LEU A 567 -25.66 9.10 14.97
CA LEU A 567 -24.21 8.99 14.98
C LEU A 567 -23.78 7.91 15.97
N THR A 568 -23.18 6.83 15.47
CA THR A 568 -22.64 5.75 16.32
C THR A 568 -21.12 5.85 16.46
N ILE A 569 -20.66 5.75 17.71
CA ILE A 569 -19.25 5.81 18.07
C ILE A 569 -18.71 4.40 18.28
N CYS A 570 -17.81 3.97 17.42
CA CYS A 570 -17.13 2.68 17.49
C CYS A 570 -15.78 2.83 18.17
N VAL A 571 -15.67 2.30 19.39
CA VAL A 571 -14.43 2.35 20.16
C VAL A 571 -13.66 1.04 19.97
N PRO A 572 -12.38 1.09 19.52
CA PRO A 572 -11.54 -0.10 19.43
C PRO A 572 -11.42 -0.82 20.79
N PRO A 573 -11.05 -2.11 20.80
CA PRO A 573 -10.99 -2.88 22.04
C PRO A 573 -10.15 -2.21 23.13
N LEU A 574 -10.77 -1.92 24.26
CA LEU A 574 -10.11 -1.51 25.50
C LEU A 574 -9.39 -2.71 26.10
N TYR A 575 -8.11 -2.57 26.44
CA TYR A 575 -7.34 -3.61 27.12
C TYR A 575 -6.44 -2.97 28.15
N TRP A 576 -6.38 -3.57 29.34
CA TRP A 576 -5.61 -3.09 30.48
C TRP A 576 -5.87 -1.60 30.76
N TYR A 577 -7.13 -1.18 30.58
CA TYR A 577 -7.55 0.22 30.62
C TYR A 577 -8.18 0.57 31.97
N ASN A 578 -7.63 1.57 32.67
CA ASN A 578 -8.10 1.99 34.00
C ASN A 578 -8.37 3.48 34.15
N ASN A 579 -8.36 4.25 33.05
CA ASN A 579 -8.54 5.70 33.12
C ASN A 579 -10.03 6.07 33.09
N PHE A 580 -10.63 6.09 34.29
CA PHE A 580 -12.04 6.41 34.49
C PHE A 580 -12.39 7.80 33.97
N LEU A 581 -11.60 8.81 34.34
CA LEU A 581 -11.86 10.21 34.01
C LEU A 581 -11.83 10.46 32.50
N GLN A 582 -10.84 9.90 31.80
CA GLN A 582 -10.73 10.03 30.34
C GLN A 582 -11.94 9.44 29.63
N LEU A 583 -12.38 8.24 30.04
CA LEU A 583 -13.54 7.57 29.43
C LEU A 583 -14.84 8.33 29.71
N PHE A 584 -14.99 8.88 30.92
CA PHE A 584 -16.11 9.72 31.30
C PHE A 584 -16.18 10.98 30.41
N ILE A 585 -15.10 11.76 30.35
CA ILE A 585 -15.02 12.98 29.53
C ILE A 585 -15.28 12.65 28.05
N PHE A 586 -14.68 11.57 27.54
CA PHE A 586 -14.88 11.10 26.18
C PHE A 586 -16.36 10.84 25.87
N THR A 587 -17.03 10.04 26.70
CA THR A 587 -18.43 9.66 26.47
C THR A 587 -19.34 10.90 26.50
N GLU A 588 -19.15 11.76 27.50
CA GLU A 588 -20.01 12.93 27.70
C GLU A 588 -19.83 14.00 26.61
N ILE A 589 -18.59 14.30 26.19
CA ILE A 589 -18.34 15.26 25.10
C ILE A 589 -18.88 14.73 23.78
N TRP A 590 -18.70 13.44 23.48
CA TRP A 590 -19.27 12.87 22.25
C TRP A 590 -20.80 12.86 22.26
N LYS A 591 -21.42 12.64 23.43
CA LYS A 591 -22.88 12.78 23.61
C LYS A 591 -23.33 14.19 23.27
N ILE A 592 -22.62 15.20 23.78
CA ILE A 592 -22.86 16.62 23.48
C ILE A 592 -22.69 16.92 21.97
N HIS A 593 -21.76 16.25 21.29
CA HIS A 593 -21.57 16.38 19.83
C HIS A 593 -22.65 15.67 18.99
N GLY A 594 -23.65 15.05 19.62
CA GLY A 594 -24.76 14.37 18.95
C GLY A 594 -24.54 12.87 18.73
N ALA A 595 -23.59 12.24 19.43
CA ALA A 595 -23.49 10.78 19.45
C ALA A 595 -24.77 10.19 20.06
N SER A 596 -25.48 9.37 19.29
CA SER A 596 -26.72 8.73 19.75
C SER A 596 -26.46 7.37 20.40
N HIS A 597 -25.33 6.71 20.07
CA HIS A 597 -24.99 5.42 20.65
C HIS A 597 -23.48 5.14 20.61
N PHE A 598 -22.98 4.49 21.66
CA PHE A 598 -21.58 4.04 21.75
C PHE A 598 -21.48 2.51 21.70
N ILE A 599 -20.46 1.98 21.05
CA ILE A 599 -20.14 0.55 21.09
C ILE A 599 -18.72 0.42 21.63
N TYR A 600 -18.62 -0.12 22.84
CA TYR A 600 -17.35 -0.35 23.53
C TYR A 600 -16.96 -1.81 23.43
N TYR A 601 -15.93 -2.10 22.66
CA TYR A 601 -15.26 -3.39 22.76
C TYR A 601 -14.30 -3.36 23.95
N TYR A 602 -14.27 -4.43 24.73
CA TYR A 602 -13.31 -4.55 25.83
C TYR A 602 -12.76 -5.96 25.93
N TYR A 603 -11.45 -6.06 25.99
CA TYR A 603 -10.74 -7.27 26.41
C TYR A 603 -10.52 -7.26 27.93
N SER A 604 -10.05 -6.13 28.49
CA SER A 604 -9.89 -5.95 29.93
C SER A 604 -9.95 -4.49 30.37
N ALA A 605 -10.59 -4.24 31.51
CA ALA A 605 -10.73 -2.92 32.13
C ALA A 605 -10.65 -3.03 33.66
N SER A 606 -10.29 -1.96 34.36
CA SER A 606 -10.40 -1.94 35.82
C SER A 606 -11.86 -2.02 36.27
N GLU A 607 -12.09 -2.45 37.50
CA GLU A 607 -13.43 -2.52 38.09
C GLU A 607 -14.19 -1.19 38.00
N ASP A 608 -13.55 -0.06 38.31
CA ASP A 608 -14.16 1.28 38.20
C ASP A 608 -14.59 1.63 36.77
N VAL A 609 -13.71 1.36 35.80
CA VAL A 609 -14.00 1.62 34.38
C VAL A 609 -15.15 0.74 33.91
N MET A 610 -15.16 -0.54 34.30
CA MET A 610 -16.24 -1.45 33.95
C MET A 610 -17.56 -1.02 34.57
N ASN A 611 -17.55 -0.52 35.81
CA ASN A 611 -18.75 0.00 36.46
C ASN A 611 -19.29 1.24 35.74
N LEU A 612 -18.42 2.13 35.25
CA LEU A 612 -18.81 3.26 34.41
C LEU A 612 -19.41 2.82 33.07
N LEU A 613 -18.78 1.85 32.40
CA LEU A 613 -19.31 1.28 31.16
C LEU A 613 -20.69 0.66 31.36
N LYS A 614 -20.88 -0.11 32.43
CA LYS A 614 -22.17 -0.71 32.81
C LYS A 614 -23.22 0.33 33.17
N TYR A 615 -22.82 1.44 33.79
CA TYR A 615 -23.71 2.58 34.01
C TYR A 615 -24.25 3.11 32.67
N TYR A 616 -23.38 3.40 31.70
CA TYR A 616 -23.82 3.87 30.38
C TYR A 616 -24.65 2.84 29.60
N GLU A 617 -24.35 1.55 29.75
CA GLU A 617 -25.17 0.47 29.18
C GLU A 617 -26.57 0.42 29.81
N SER A 618 -26.68 0.56 31.14
CA SER A 618 -27.97 0.60 31.84
C SER A 618 -28.84 1.80 31.41
N LYS A 619 -28.20 2.91 31.02
CA LYS A 619 -28.86 4.10 30.45
C LYS A 619 -29.17 3.97 28.96
N LYS A 620 -28.87 2.81 28.33
CA LYS A 620 -29.02 2.53 26.89
C LYS A 620 -28.20 3.47 25.99
N ILE A 621 -27.17 4.12 26.54
CA ILE A 621 -26.26 5.01 25.80
C ILE A 621 -25.15 4.19 25.10
N ALA A 622 -24.78 3.07 25.70
CA ALA A 622 -23.71 2.22 25.22
C ALA A 622 -24.15 0.77 25.05
N THR A 623 -23.45 0.04 24.19
CA THR A 623 -23.46 -1.42 24.14
C THR A 623 -22.05 -1.92 24.42
N LEU A 624 -21.91 -2.82 25.37
CA LEU A 624 -20.61 -3.42 25.71
C LEU A 624 -20.45 -4.74 24.95
N ILE A 625 -19.31 -4.90 24.27
CA ILE A 625 -18.97 -6.12 23.53
C ILE A 625 -17.74 -6.76 24.18
N PRO A 626 -17.91 -7.90 24.89
CA PRO A 626 -16.79 -8.67 25.41
C PRO A 626 -15.94 -9.18 24.24
N PHE A 627 -14.69 -8.76 24.17
CA PHE A 627 -13.78 -9.09 23.08
C PHE A 627 -12.74 -10.12 23.53
N LYS A 628 -13.17 -11.39 23.57
CA LYS A 628 -12.42 -12.53 24.12
C LYS A 628 -11.14 -12.85 23.35
N SER A 629 -10.22 -13.55 24.02
CA SER A 629 -9.07 -14.20 23.39
C SER A 629 -9.51 -15.12 22.25
N LEU A 630 -8.70 -15.17 21.19
CA LEU A 630 -8.95 -16.05 20.06
C LEU A 630 -8.84 -17.51 20.50
N PRO A 631 -9.67 -18.42 19.93
CA PRO A 631 -9.56 -19.84 20.21
C PRO A 631 -8.16 -20.35 19.83
N LYS A 632 -7.66 -21.31 20.60
CA LYS A 632 -6.34 -21.92 20.41
C LYS A 632 -6.42 -23.43 20.53
N SER A 633 -5.48 -24.13 19.89
CA SER A 633 -5.27 -25.56 20.06
C SER A 633 -3.94 -25.81 20.78
N ASN A 634 -3.65 -27.06 21.12
CA ASN A 634 -2.39 -27.45 21.76
C ASN A 634 -1.15 -27.07 20.91
N PHE A 635 -1.32 -26.97 19.60
CA PHE A 635 -0.22 -26.71 18.67
C PHE A 635 -0.19 -25.26 18.14
N ILE A 636 -1.30 -24.54 18.23
CA ILE A 636 -1.49 -23.25 17.56
C ILE A 636 -2.20 -22.28 18.48
N ASP A 637 -1.56 -21.15 18.74
CA ASP A 637 -2.11 -20.05 19.54
C ASP A 637 -2.10 -18.75 18.73
N PRO A 638 -3.23 -18.36 18.12
CA PRO A 638 -3.34 -17.10 17.38
C PRO A 638 -3.03 -15.87 18.24
N ASN A 639 -3.28 -15.93 19.55
CA ASN A 639 -3.09 -14.80 20.46
C ASN A 639 -1.62 -14.37 20.56
N LYS A 640 -0.67 -15.27 20.29
CA LYS A 640 0.78 -15.00 20.29
C LYS A 640 1.30 -14.35 19.01
N SER A 641 0.44 -14.21 17.99
CA SER A 641 0.87 -13.79 16.65
C SER A 641 -0.19 -12.99 15.89
N VAL A 642 -1.17 -12.44 16.60
CA VAL A 642 -2.07 -11.39 16.12
C VAL A 642 -1.55 -10.04 16.59
N TYR A 643 -1.62 -9.01 15.75
CA TYR A 643 -1.20 -7.68 16.17
C TYR A 643 -2.19 -7.09 17.19
N ARG A 644 -1.72 -6.92 18.43
CA ARG A 644 -2.50 -6.53 19.61
C ARG A 644 -3.60 -7.56 19.89
N TYR A 645 -4.83 -7.13 19.77
CA TYR A 645 -6.03 -7.95 19.86
C TYR A 645 -6.76 -7.97 18.51
N GLY A 646 -6.05 -7.79 17.39
CA GLY A 646 -6.71 -7.81 16.09
C GLY A 646 -7.77 -6.72 15.89
N HIS A 647 -7.54 -5.54 16.49
CA HIS A 647 -8.47 -4.40 16.56
C HIS A 647 -9.13 -4.01 15.22
N ILE A 648 -8.50 -4.27 14.08
CA ILE A 648 -9.07 -3.94 12.76
C ILE A 648 -10.33 -4.76 12.46
N SER A 649 -10.38 -6.03 12.88
CA SER A 649 -11.58 -6.83 12.71
C SER A 649 -12.70 -6.33 13.63
N ALA A 650 -12.37 -5.96 14.88
CA ALA A 650 -13.32 -5.37 15.83
C ALA A 650 -13.93 -4.04 15.34
N ILE A 651 -13.13 -3.11 14.79
CA ILE A 651 -13.68 -1.83 14.29
C ILE A 651 -14.60 -2.03 13.08
N ASN A 652 -14.31 -3.00 12.20
CA ASN A 652 -15.14 -3.27 11.03
C ASN A 652 -16.42 -4.00 11.42
N ASP A 653 -16.34 -4.92 12.39
CA ASP A 653 -17.48 -5.58 13.03
C ASP A 653 -18.40 -4.58 13.72
N CYS A 654 -17.83 -3.62 14.46
CA CYS A 654 -18.57 -2.57 15.13
C CYS A 654 -19.46 -1.77 14.17
N LEU A 655 -18.92 -1.37 13.03
CA LEU A 655 -19.62 -0.60 11.99
C LEU A 655 -20.79 -1.35 11.31
N LYS A 656 -21.03 -2.61 11.69
CA LYS A 656 -22.16 -3.41 11.19
C LYS A 656 -23.20 -3.69 12.28
N LYS A 657 -22.86 -3.58 13.57
CA LYS A 657 -23.76 -3.93 14.67
C LYS A 657 -25.02 -3.07 14.73
N ARG A 658 -24.95 -1.83 14.25
CA ARG A 658 -26.05 -0.86 14.30
C ARG A 658 -26.27 -0.21 12.94
N PHE A 659 -27.53 0.05 12.63
CA PHE A 659 -27.97 0.81 11.49
C PHE A 659 -27.91 2.30 11.85
N SER A 660 -26.93 3.01 11.30
CA SER A 660 -26.63 4.39 11.67
C SER A 660 -26.47 5.26 10.43
N LYS A 661 -26.95 6.52 10.48
CA LYS A 661 -26.75 7.52 9.41
C LYS A 661 -25.27 7.77 9.22
N TYR A 662 -24.59 8.03 10.34
CA TYR A 662 -23.16 8.25 10.41
C TYR A 662 -22.50 7.36 11.46
N SER A 663 -21.23 7.03 11.24
CA SER A 663 -20.42 6.31 12.21
C SER A 663 -18.98 6.79 12.19
N ILE A 664 -18.31 6.64 13.33
CA ILE A 664 -16.89 6.97 13.47
C ILE A 664 -16.19 5.89 14.28
N VAL A 665 -14.95 5.58 13.88
CA VAL A 665 -14.02 4.79 14.69
C VAL A 665 -13.04 5.76 15.35
N ILE A 666 -13.05 5.84 16.68
CA ILE A 666 -12.24 6.82 17.42
C ILE A 666 -11.71 6.25 18.73
N ASP A 667 -10.53 6.73 19.14
CA ASP A 667 -9.92 6.35 20.41
C ASP A 667 -10.50 7.20 21.56
N VAL A 668 -10.51 6.66 22.78
CA VAL A 668 -11.11 7.32 23.97
C VAL A 668 -10.37 8.59 24.43
N ASP A 669 -9.20 8.86 23.85
CA ASP A 669 -8.42 10.07 24.09
C ASP A 669 -8.51 11.06 22.92
N GLU A 670 -9.47 10.92 22.01
CA GLU A 670 -9.62 11.78 20.83
C GLU A 670 -11.01 12.44 20.75
N PHE A 671 -11.02 13.71 20.35
CA PHE A 671 -12.20 14.56 20.25
C PHE A 671 -12.22 15.29 18.91
N LEU A 672 -13.39 15.61 18.37
CA LEU A 672 -13.51 16.52 17.23
C LEU A 672 -13.81 17.93 17.73
N TYR A 673 -13.17 18.92 17.13
CA TYR A 673 -13.36 20.33 17.42
C TYR A 673 -13.97 21.03 16.21
N LEU A 674 -14.98 21.85 16.47
CA LEU A 674 -15.65 22.70 15.49
C LEU A 674 -15.35 24.16 15.81
N ASN A 675 -14.73 24.86 14.87
CA ASN A 675 -14.44 26.28 15.01
C ASN A 675 -15.67 27.11 14.63
N LYS A 676 -16.56 27.35 15.60
CA LYS A 676 -17.81 28.09 15.41
C LYS A 676 -17.57 29.50 14.84
N THR A 677 -16.53 30.19 15.31
CA THR A 677 -16.18 31.55 14.85
C THR A 677 -15.87 31.58 13.35
N SER A 678 -15.24 30.53 12.81
CA SER A 678 -14.93 30.46 11.37
C SER A 678 -16.10 30.03 10.50
N LEU A 679 -17.16 29.46 11.08
CA LEU A 679 -18.35 28.99 10.34
C LEU A 679 -19.46 30.04 10.28
N SER A 680 -19.36 31.12 11.06
CA SER A 680 -20.37 32.20 11.15
C SER A 680 -21.80 31.72 11.46
N ILE A 681 -21.97 30.51 12.00
CA ILE A 681 -23.27 29.89 12.32
C ILE A 681 -23.15 29.05 13.61
N GLU A 682 -24.18 29.09 14.46
CA GLU A 682 -24.31 28.23 15.65
C GLU A 682 -24.75 26.79 15.29
N LYS A 683 -24.02 26.10 14.40
CA LYS A 683 -24.29 24.69 14.13
C LYS A 683 -23.74 23.80 15.23
N THR A 684 -24.50 22.78 15.60
CA THR A 684 -23.96 21.62 16.33
C THR A 684 -22.98 20.87 15.45
N PHE A 685 -22.09 20.10 16.06
CA PHE A 685 -21.15 19.26 15.32
C PHE A 685 -21.88 18.32 14.35
N TYR A 686 -22.98 17.69 14.80
CA TYR A 686 -23.80 16.83 13.96
C TYR A 686 -24.37 17.54 12.71
N GLN A 687 -24.94 18.75 12.87
CA GLN A 687 -25.49 19.53 11.76
C GLN A 687 -24.43 19.90 10.73
N TYR A 688 -23.21 20.23 11.16
CA TYR A 688 -22.10 20.49 10.24
C TYR A 688 -21.75 19.25 9.41
N ILE A 689 -21.73 18.07 10.03
CA ILE A 689 -21.50 16.81 9.31
C ILE A 689 -22.61 16.52 8.32
N GLU A 690 -23.85 16.77 8.70
CA GLU A 690 -25.02 16.59 7.84
C GLU A 690 -24.92 17.45 6.58
N GLU A 691 -24.65 18.74 6.75
CA GLU A 691 -24.43 19.68 5.64
C GLU A 691 -23.31 19.24 4.69
N VAL A 692 -22.17 18.77 5.21
CA VAL A 692 -21.06 18.31 4.35
C VAL A 692 -21.50 17.11 3.49
N PHE A 693 -22.29 16.19 4.04
CA PHE A 693 -22.81 15.03 3.30
C PHE A 693 -24.00 15.35 2.38
N GLU A 694 -24.70 16.46 2.61
CA GLU A 694 -25.79 16.95 1.75
C GLU A 694 -25.24 17.74 0.55
N ASN A 695 -24.20 18.55 0.78
CA ASN A 695 -23.54 19.34 -0.25
C ASN A 695 -22.82 18.48 -1.30
N ASP A 696 -22.33 17.29 -0.90
CA ASP A 696 -21.72 16.34 -1.82
C ASP A 696 -22.31 14.93 -1.64
N GLN A 697 -23.21 14.55 -2.54
CA GLN A 697 -23.83 13.23 -2.51
C GLN A 697 -22.87 12.08 -2.86
N ASN A 698 -21.69 12.38 -3.42
CA ASN A 698 -20.69 11.39 -3.84
C ASN A 698 -19.65 11.08 -2.74
N ILE A 699 -19.71 11.69 -1.55
CA ILE A 699 -18.84 11.28 -0.45
C ILE A 699 -19.46 10.15 0.39
N GLY A 700 -18.64 9.15 0.71
CA GLY A 700 -18.92 8.13 1.71
C GLY A 700 -18.26 8.41 3.06
N GLY A 701 -17.33 9.37 3.13
CA GLY A 701 -16.64 9.75 4.35
C GLY A 701 -16.04 11.16 4.34
N ILE A 702 -15.71 11.63 5.54
CA ILE A 702 -15.11 12.94 5.82
C ILE A 702 -13.87 12.69 6.66
N LEU A 703 -12.73 13.31 6.31
CA LEU A 703 -11.48 13.22 7.06
C LEU A 703 -11.17 14.49 7.84
N PHE A 704 -10.69 14.32 9.07
CA PHE A 704 -10.27 15.39 9.97
C PHE A 704 -8.75 15.41 10.14
N SER A 705 -8.17 16.60 10.01
CA SER A 705 -6.75 16.81 10.30
C SER A 705 -6.48 16.61 11.80
N HIS A 706 -5.35 16.00 12.15
CA HIS A 706 -5.04 15.65 13.53
C HIS A 706 -4.09 16.66 14.18
N PHE A 707 -4.50 17.17 15.33
CA PHE A 707 -3.73 18.04 16.22
C PHE A 707 -3.64 17.46 17.63
N GLY A 708 -2.67 17.93 18.41
CA GLY A 708 -2.60 17.58 19.83
C GLY A 708 -3.37 18.57 20.70
N LEU A 709 -3.86 18.08 21.84
CA LEU A 709 -4.54 18.86 22.87
C LEU A 709 -3.78 18.72 24.18
N GLN A 710 -3.52 19.86 24.82
CA GLN A 710 -2.93 19.93 26.14
C GLN A 710 -3.94 20.58 27.10
N ILE A 711 -4.04 20.05 28.30
CA ILE A 711 -4.87 20.59 29.39
C ILE A 711 -3.98 20.99 30.55
N ASP A 712 -4.42 21.97 31.34
CA ASP A 712 -3.77 22.32 32.60
C ASP A 712 -4.19 21.35 33.70
N ILE A 713 -3.26 20.45 34.08
CA ILE A 713 -3.50 19.44 35.13
C ILE A 713 -3.67 20.08 36.51
N ASN A 714 -3.05 21.23 36.76
CA ASN A 714 -3.10 21.87 38.09
C ASN A 714 -4.50 22.40 38.41
N ASN A 715 -5.33 22.60 37.39
CA ASN A 715 -6.70 23.08 37.49
C ASN A 715 -7.75 21.96 37.35
N LEU A 716 -7.36 20.69 37.52
CA LEU A 716 -8.31 19.57 37.51
C LEU A 716 -9.21 19.61 38.75
N ARG A 717 -10.45 20.06 38.54
CA ARG A 717 -11.52 20.10 39.53
C ARG A 717 -12.79 19.47 38.94
N ASP A 718 -13.68 19.02 39.83
CA ASP A 718 -14.95 18.39 39.46
C ASP A 718 -15.98 19.36 38.89
N ASP A 719 -15.64 20.65 38.83
CA ASP A 719 -16.33 21.67 38.04
C ASP A 719 -16.07 21.56 36.52
N PHE A 720 -15.05 20.79 36.09
CA PHE A 720 -14.62 20.63 34.68
C PHE A 720 -14.27 21.92 33.94
N ASN A 721 -13.98 23.01 34.65
CA ASN A 721 -13.62 24.31 34.05
C ASN A 721 -12.32 24.24 33.23
N PHE A 722 -11.42 23.31 33.57
CA PHE A 722 -10.19 23.05 32.81
C PHE A 722 -10.42 22.65 31.34
N LEU A 723 -11.62 22.19 30.97
CA LEU A 723 -11.96 21.87 29.57
C LEU A 723 -12.32 23.11 28.73
N GLN A 724 -12.53 24.26 29.36
CA GLN A 724 -12.74 25.54 28.66
C GLN A 724 -11.42 26.21 28.28
N ASN A 725 -10.36 25.94 29.04
CA ASN A 725 -9.03 26.55 28.88
C ASN A 725 -7.99 25.50 28.48
N THR A 726 -8.14 24.95 27.28
CA THR A 726 -7.21 23.96 26.73
C THR A 726 -6.26 24.59 25.71
N TYR A 727 -5.13 23.96 25.42
CA TYR A 727 -4.10 24.51 24.55
C TYR A 727 -3.85 23.60 23.36
N LEU A 728 -3.77 24.18 22.16
CA LEU A 728 -3.36 23.44 20.98
C LEU A 728 -1.88 23.04 21.11
N TYR A 729 -1.60 21.74 21.03
CA TYR A 729 -0.25 21.21 21.01
C TYR A 729 0.21 20.97 19.56
N PRO A 730 1.41 21.43 19.14
CA PRO A 730 1.88 21.34 17.76
C PRO A 730 2.33 19.91 17.41
N PHE A 731 1.36 19.01 17.28
CA PHE A 731 1.55 17.61 16.95
C PHE A 731 0.68 17.22 15.75
N LYS A 732 1.28 16.60 14.73
CA LYS A 732 0.55 16.10 13.55
C LYS A 732 0.51 14.57 13.58
N GLY A 733 -0.65 14.01 13.87
CA GLY A 733 -0.93 12.58 13.89
C GLY A 733 -1.63 12.09 12.61
N PRO A 734 -2.08 10.82 12.59
CA PRO A 734 -2.91 10.30 11.52
C PRO A 734 -4.33 10.87 11.58
N ASN A 735 -4.98 11.05 10.43
CA ASN A 735 -6.36 11.55 10.38
C ASN A 735 -7.34 10.55 11.07
N LYS A 736 -8.52 11.06 11.40
CA LYS A 736 -9.72 10.27 11.71
C LYS A 736 -10.85 10.66 10.77
N TYR A 737 -11.96 9.90 10.82
CA TYR A 737 -13.04 10.05 9.85
C TYR A 737 -14.42 9.90 10.46
N ILE A 738 -15.40 10.53 9.82
CA ILE A 738 -16.82 10.17 9.94
C ILE A 738 -17.27 9.61 8.60
N ILE A 739 -18.07 8.54 8.61
CA ILE A 739 -18.51 7.86 7.41
C ILE A 739 -20.01 7.62 7.40
N LYS A 740 -20.57 7.47 6.20
CA LYS A 740 -21.84 6.79 5.98
C LYS A 740 -21.57 5.27 5.95
N PRO A 741 -21.89 4.51 7.01
CA PRO A 741 -21.48 3.10 7.09
C PRO A 741 -22.08 2.26 5.96
N ASN A 742 -23.23 2.61 5.41
CA ASN A 742 -23.87 1.92 4.26
C ASN A 742 -23.08 2.07 2.94
N ARG A 743 -22.24 3.10 2.77
CA ARG A 743 -21.39 3.34 1.58
C ARG A 743 -19.99 2.75 1.71
N ILE A 744 -19.61 2.32 2.93
CA ILE A 744 -18.28 1.80 3.23
C ILE A 744 -18.31 0.28 3.35
N GLN A 745 -17.35 -0.35 2.69
CA GLN A 745 -17.12 -1.79 2.80
C GLN A 745 -16.18 -2.11 3.96
N THR A 746 -14.97 -1.52 3.95
CA THR A 746 -13.97 -1.69 5.00
C THR A 746 -13.28 -0.40 5.37
N VAL A 747 -12.82 -0.35 6.63
CA VAL A 747 -12.03 0.75 7.18
C VAL A 747 -10.76 0.22 7.87
N ASN A 748 -9.81 1.11 8.13
CA ASN A 748 -8.80 0.92 9.16
C ASN A 748 -8.96 1.99 10.25
N SER A 749 -8.04 2.05 11.22
CA SER A 749 -8.12 3.00 12.33
C SER A 749 -8.03 4.49 11.96
N HIS A 750 -7.62 4.83 10.73
CA HIS A 750 -7.28 6.21 10.33
C HIS A 750 -8.01 6.68 9.06
N VAL A 751 -8.41 5.75 8.18
CA VAL A 751 -9.10 6.06 6.93
C VAL A 751 -10.07 4.93 6.54
N PRO A 752 -11.14 5.26 5.79
CA PRO A 752 -11.88 4.27 5.01
C PRO A 752 -10.96 3.66 3.94
N THR A 753 -10.97 2.33 3.80
CA THR A 753 -10.05 1.63 2.88
C THR A 753 -10.73 1.16 1.60
N LYS A 754 -12.01 0.79 1.67
CA LYS A 754 -12.79 0.36 0.51
C LYS A 754 -14.23 0.85 0.60
N PHE A 755 -14.70 1.45 -0.49
CA PHE A 755 -16.07 1.91 -0.68
C PHE A 755 -16.89 0.86 -1.43
N MET A 756 -18.22 0.92 -1.31
CA MET A 756 -19.14 0.04 -2.05
C MET A 756 -19.19 0.36 -3.55
N ASN A 757 -18.94 1.61 -3.92
CA ASN A 757 -18.93 2.09 -5.31
C ASN A 757 -17.65 2.90 -5.56
N SER A 758 -17.08 2.81 -6.76
CA SER A 758 -15.91 3.61 -7.16
C SER A 758 -16.18 5.11 -7.24
N HIS A 759 -17.43 5.52 -7.41
CA HIS A 759 -17.85 6.92 -7.38
C HIS A 759 -17.85 7.53 -5.98
N TYR A 760 -17.89 6.69 -4.93
CA TYR A 760 -17.80 7.19 -3.57
C TYR A 760 -16.37 7.49 -3.16
N GLY A 761 -16.16 8.69 -2.64
CA GLY A 761 -14.88 9.13 -2.12
C GLY A 761 -14.95 9.58 -0.66
N PHE A 762 -13.90 10.26 -0.22
CA PHE A 762 -13.93 11.06 0.99
C PHE A 762 -13.51 12.48 0.67
N THR A 763 -14.02 13.44 1.44
CA THR A 763 -13.50 14.81 1.44
C THR A 763 -12.67 15.04 2.71
N LYS A 764 -11.72 15.97 2.65
CA LYS A 764 -10.93 16.37 3.82
C LYS A 764 -11.43 17.73 4.28
N VAL A 765 -11.85 17.82 5.54
CA VAL A 765 -12.29 19.09 6.11
C VAL A 765 -11.09 20.02 6.26
N ASN A 766 -11.28 21.28 5.85
CA ASN A 766 -10.31 22.32 6.12
C ASN A 766 -10.17 22.50 7.64
N PHE A 767 -8.93 22.50 8.14
CA PHE A 767 -8.65 22.65 9.57
C PHE A 767 -9.11 24.00 10.13
N LYS A 768 -9.41 25.00 9.29
CA LYS A 768 -10.06 26.24 9.71
C LYS A 768 -11.44 25.98 10.32
N TYR A 769 -12.18 25.00 9.80
CA TYR A 769 -13.57 24.70 10.18
C TYR A 769 -13.66 23.61 11.25
N ALA A 770 -13.01 22.47 11.02
CA ALA A 770 -13.03 21.37 11.98
C ALA A 770 -11.79 20.49 11.88
N TYR A 771 -11.39 19.94 13.03
CA TYR A 771 -10.23 19.06 13.14
C TYR A 771 -10.32 18.15 14.36
N LEU A 772 -9.47 17.14 14.39
CA LEU A 772 -9.34 16.18 15.48
C LEU A 772 -8.31 16.68 16.49
N LEU A 773 -8.67 16.57 17.76
CA LEU A 773 -7.85 16.86 18.93
C LEU A 773 -7.53 15.55 19.65
N HIS A 774 -6.26 15.24 19.80
CA HIS A 774 -5.78 14.10 20.59
C HIS A 774 -5.39 14.58 21.98
N LEU A 775 -6.04 14.12 23.05
CA LEU A 775 -5.73 14.45 24.43
C LEU A 775 -4.81 13.38 25.04
N ARG A 776 -3.50 13.52 24.86
CA ARG A 776 -2.57 12.67 25.61
C ARG A 776 -2.21 13.29 26.96
N ALA A 777 -2.53 12.61 28.06
CA ALA A 777 -2.12 12.98 29.41
C ALA A 777 -0.60 13.23 29.58
N ASN A 778 0.28 12.61 28.78
CA ASN A 778 1.72 12.91 28.85
C ASN A 778 2.11 14.29 28.30
N TRP A 779 1.27 14.92 27.46
CA TRP A 779 1.43 16.32 27.06
C TRP A 779 0.96 17.27 28.13
N ALA A 780 -0.04 16.86 28.90
CA ALA A 780 -0.59 17.65 29.99
C ALA A 780 0.43 17.89 31.13
N TYR A 781 1.48 17.07 31.27
CA TYR A 781 2.60 17.30 32.20
C TYR A 781 3.79 18.10 31.62
N LYS A 782 3.76 18.53 30.34
CA LYS A 782 4.84 19.32 29.74
C LYS A 782 4.58 20.81 29.93
N SER A 783 5.63 21.65 30.02
CA SER A 783 5.43 23.11 30.05
C SER A 783 4.64 23.58 28.82
N ILE A 784 3.63 24.42 29.05
CA ILE A 784 2.78 25.00 28.00
C ILE A 784 3.68 25.86 27.12
N LYS A 785 3.84 25.48 25.85
CA LYS A 785 4.71 26.20 24.89
C LYS A 785 3.95 27.13 23.94
N THR A 786 2.63 27.00 23.85
CA THR A 786 1.81 27.61 22.80
C THR A 786 0.72 28.51 23.38
N GLN A 787 0.46 29.63 22.69
CA GLN A 787 -0.53 30.65 23.07
C GLN A 787 -1.95 30.41 22.52
N ASN A 788 -2.18 29.35 21.73
CA ASN A 788 -3.49 29.11 21.13
C ASN A 788 -4.41 28.38 22.11
N ILE A 789 -5.17 29.16 22.89
CA ILE A 789 -6.23 28.67 23.76
C ILE A 789 -7.42 28.22 22.91
N ILE A 790 -7.94 27.04 23.21
CA ILE A 790 -9.12 26.45 22.61
C ILE A 790 -10.07 26.03 23.73
N SER A 791 -11.34 26.37 23.58
CA SER A 791 -12.40 25.87 24.44
C SER A 791 -12.99 24.61 23.85
N LEU A 792 -12.78 23.45 24.49
CA LEU A 792 -13.30 22.17 24.00
C LEU A 792 -14.83 22.11 24.16
N ILE A 793 -15.35 22.77 25.20
CA ILE A 793 -16.77 22.83 25.55
C ILE A 793 -17.14 24.21 26.09
N THR A 794 -18.39 24.60 25.88
CA THR A 794 -18.97 25.85 26.41
C THR A 794 -19.26 25.76 27.92
N SER A 795 -19.45 26.89 28.59
CA SER A 795 -19.74 26.92 30.03
C SER A 795 -21.03 26.20 30.43
N ASN A 796 -22.07 26.25 29.60
CA ASN A 796 -23.30 25.47 29.85
C ASN A 796 -23.02 23.95 29.78
N GLN A 797 -22.22 23.52 28.80
CA GLN A 797 -21.81 22.12 28.66
C GLN A 797 -20.92 21.67 29.84
N THR A 798 -20.07 22.55 30.37
CA THR A 798 -19.28 22.29 31.58
C THR A 798 -20.17 21.97 32.79
N ASN A 799 -21.20 22.77 33.04
CA ASN A 799 -22.15 22.52 34.13
C ASN A 799 -22.89 21.18 33.97
N GLN A 800 -23.29 20.84 32.73
CA GLN A 800 -23.93 19.55 32.44
C GLN A 800 -23.00 18.37 32.76
N ILE A 801 -21.74 18.43 32.36
CA ILE A 801 -20.74 17.39 32.63
C ILE A 801 -20.46 17.28 34.14
N SER A 802 -20.30 18.41 34.83
CA SER A 802 -20.06 18.43 36.28
C SER A 802 -21.22 17.76 37.04
N ASN A 803 -22.46 18.12 36.73
CA ASN A 803 -23.64 17.53 37.37
C ASN A 803 -23.74 16.02 37.11
N GLU A 804 -23.52 15.57 35.86
CA GLU A 804 -23.54 14.15 35.53
C GLU A 804 -22.41 13.39 36.24
N PHE A 805 -21.23 13.99 36.36
CA PHE A 805 -20.11 13.41 37.09
C PHE A 805 -20.42 13.21 38.58
N LEU A 806 -21.00 14.21 39.24
CA LEU A 806 -21.42 14.12 40.64
C LEU A 806 -22.48 13.04 40.85
N ASN A 807 -23.45 12.93 39.94
CA ASN A 807 -24.46 11.89 39.94
C ASN A 807 -23.83 10.49 39.80
N ILE A 808 -22.96 10.29 38.81
CA ILE A 808 -22.26 9.02 38.59
C ILE A 808 -21.39 8.66 39.80
N ARG A 809 -20.66 9.62 40.36
CA ARG A 809 -19.85 9.42 41.59
C ARG A 809 -20.70 8.88 42.73
N LYS A 810 -21.88 9.46 42.95
CA LYS A 810 -22.82 9.03 43.99
C LYS A 810 -23.37 7.62 43.71
N VAL A 811 -23.83 7.36 42.48
CA VAL A 811 -24.43 6.07 42.07
C VAL A 811 -23.41 4.93 42.14
N LEU A 812 -22.20 5.16 41.65
CA LEU A 812 -21.13 4.15 41.61
C LEU A 812 -20.29 4.09 42.88
N LYS A 813 -20.54 4.98 43.86
CA LYS A 813 -19.71 5.16 45.07
C LYS A 813 -18.22 5.33 44.72
N PHE A 814 -17.93 6.06 43.64
CA PHE A 814 -16.57 6.25 43.14
C PHE A 814 -15.83 7.29 44.01
N SER A 815 -14.87 6.83 44.81
CA SER A 815 -14.15 7.63 45.80
C SER A 815 -12.73 8.06 45.38
N LYS A 816 -12.20 7.58 44.25
CA LYS A 816 -10.86 7.96 43.77
C LYS A 816 -10.82 9.46 43.43
N GLU A 817 -9.68 10.08 43.72
CA GLU A 817 -9.39 11.48 43.37
C GLU A 817 -9.56 11.74 41.87
N LEU A 818 -9.93 12.97 41.52
CA LEU A 818 -10.11 13.39 40.14
C LEU A 818 -8.74 13.51 39.44
N ASN A 819 -8.30 12.44 38.81
CA ASN A 819 -7.05 12.42 38.07
C ASN A 819 -7.14 11.49 36.86
N PHE A 820 -6.32 11.73 35.85
CA PHE A 820 -6.10 10.79 34.75
C PHE A 820 -5.23 9.64 35.23
N GLN A 821 -5.82 8.46 35.44
CA GLN A 821 -5.03 7.28 35.81
C GLN A 821 -4.15 6.85 34.64
N THR A 822 -2.83 6.95 34.83
CA THR A 822 -1.81 6.66 33.79
C THR A 822 -0.81 5.58 34.20
N ASN A 823 -0.94 4.98 35.38
CA ASN A 823 -0.05 3.93 35.92
C ASN A 823 0.01 2.69 35.01
N ALA A 824 -1.12 2.05 34.71
CA ALA A 824 -1.18 0.87 33.82
C ALA A 824 -0.61 1.20 32.44
N LEU A 825 -0.81 2.43 32.01
CA LEU A 825 -0.39 2.88 30.72
C LEU A 825 1.11 3.19 30.62
N LYS A 826 1.70 3.79 31.65
CA LYS A 826 3.15 3.95 31.78
C LYS A 826 3.86 2.59 31.69
N ILE A 827 3.30 1.57 32.34
CA ILE A 827 3.80 0.18 32.25
C ILE A 827 3.68 -0.35 30.83
N MET A 828 2.48 -0.26 30.24
CA MET A 828 2.21 -0.70 28.86
C MET A 828 3.19 -0.09 27.84
N ASN A 829 3.49 1.20 27.99
CA ASN A 829 4.45 1.92 27.15
C ASN A 829 5.87 1.40 27.30
N SER A 830 6.29 1.18 28.55
CA SER A 830 7.61 0.67 28.88
C SER A 830 7.84 -0.72 28.28
N CYS A 831 6.95 -1.68 28.55
CA CYS A 831 7.08 -3.05 28.06
C CYS A 831 6.93 -3.17 26.53
N LEU A 832 6.12 -2.31 25.91
CA LEU A 832 5.94 -2.32 24.45
C LEU A 832 6.96 -1.48 23.69
N LYS A 833 7.80 -0.69 24.35
CA LYS A 833 8.77 0.20 23.68
C LYS A 833 9.57 -0.50 22.58
N ASN A 834 10.02 -1.74 22.84
CA ASN A 834 10.85 -2.54 21.94
C ASN A 834 10.08 -3.68 21.23
N TRP A 835 8.74 -3.65 21.16
CA TRP A 835 7.93 -4.74 20.60
C TRP A 835 8.38 -5.16 19.18
N LYS A 836 8.93 -4.24 18.39
CA LYS A 836 9.45 -4.51 17.03
C LYS A 836 10.56 -5.56 17.02
N MET A 837 11.36 -5.68 18.09
CA MET A 837 12.36 -6.75 18.24
C MET A 837 11.69 -8.13 18.30
N ASN A 838 10.54 -8.22 18.95
CA ASN A 838 9.73 -9.44 19.05
C ASN A 838 9.01 -9.75 17.73
N GLY A 839 8.82 -8.74 16.87
CA GLY A 839 8.31 -8.86 15.49
C GLY A 839 6.79 -8.88 15.36
N CYS A 840 6.06 -9.08 16.45
CA CYS A 840 4.63 -8.85 16.59
C CYS A 840 4.36 -8.11 17.92
N LYS A 841 3.40 -7.18 17.92
CA LYS A 841 3.04 -6.41 19.13
C LYS A 841 1.95 -7.17 19.88
N VAL A 842 2.32 -8.01 20.85
CA VAL A 842 1.38 -8.83 21.63
C VAL A 842 1.39 -8.36 23.09
N PRO A 843 0.41 -7.52 23.52
CA PRO A 843 0.43 -6.92 24.86
C PRO A 843 0.45 -7.93 26.01
N ASN A 844 -0.31 -9.02 25.92
CA ASN A 844 -0.33 -10.02 26.97
C ASN A 844 1.05 -10.67 27.18
N ASP A 845 1.69 -11.11 26.10
CA ASP A 845 3.02 -11.73 26.17
C ASP A 845 4.09 -10.79 26.72
N LEU A 846 3.97 -9.49 26.44
CA LEU A 846 5.01 -8.50 26.76
C LEU A 846 4.79 -7.77 28.09
N CYS A 847 3.55 -7.64 28.55
CA CYS A 847 3.20 -6.70 29.62
C CYS A 847 2.32 -7.28 30.71
N GLN A 848 1.68 -8.44 30.50
CA GLN A 848 0.69 -8.95 31.44
C GLN A 848 1.24 -9.13 32.84
N LYS A 849 2.48 -9.63 32.97
CA LYS A 849 3.13 -9.86 34.27
C LYS A 849 3.20 -8.58 35.11
N ASP A 850 3.53 -7.46 34.47
CA ASP A 850 3.69 -6.16 35.15
C ASP A 850 2.35 -5.47 35.41
N LEU A 851 1.29 -5.86 34.69
CA LEU A 851 -0.03 -5.23 34.78
C LEU A 851 -0.96 -5.90 35.79
N LEU A 852 -0.81 -7.20 36.03
CA LEU A 852 -1.74 -7.98 36.87
C LEU A 852 -1.92 -7.41 38.28
N GLY A 853 -0.88 -6.84 38.88
CA GLY A 853 -0.91 -6.28 40.24
C GLY A 853 -1.35 -4.83 40.36
N ILE A 854 -1.68 -4.16 39.25
CA ILE A 854 -1.91 -2.69 39.24
C ILE A 854 -3.34 -2.31 39.60
N GLU A 855 -4.32 -3.12 39.19
CA GLU A 855 -5.75 -2.91 39.45
C GLU A 855 -6.42 -4.28 39.55
N LYS A 856 -7.65 -4.30 40.09
CA LYS A 856 -8.54 -5.44 39.89
C LYS A 856 -9.11 -5.40 38.48
N TRP A 857 -8.62 -6.28 37.62
CA TRP A 857 -8.99 -6.34 36.20
C TRP A 857 -10.21 -7.22 35.97
N ILE A 858 -11.22 -6.70 35.29
CA ILE A 858 -12.31 -7.49 34.71
C ILE A 858 -11.93 -7.80 33.27
N LYS A 859 -11.72 -9.09 32.97
CA LYS A 859 -11.39 -9.56 31.61
C LYS A 859 -12.60 -10.19 30.95
N SER A 860 -12.73 -9.97 29.66
CA SER A 860 -13.79 -10.57 28.83
C SER A 860 -13.73 -12.10 28.82
N ASP A 861 -12.54 -12.69 28.95
CA ASP A 861 -12.35 -14.15 29.01
C ASP A 861 -12.99 -14.78 30.25
N ASP A 862 -13.08 -14.02 31.35
CA ASP A 862 -13.66 -14.49 32.62
C ASP A 862 -15.20 -14.37 32.63
N ILE A 863 -15.80 -13.77 31.60
CA ILE A 863 -17.23 -13.55 31.51
C ILE A 863 -17.87 -14.70 30.70
N PRO A 864 -18.79 -15.48 31.29
CA PRO A 864 -19.53 -16.50 30.54
C PRO A 864 -20.42 -15.81 29.49
N THR A 865 -20.19 -16.11 28.22
CA THR A 865 -21.00 -15.62 27.09
C THR A 865 -21.26 -16.78 26.14
N SER A 866 -22.45 -16.81 25.52
CA SER A 866 -22.78 -17.77 24.46
C SER A 866 -22.12 -17.43 23.13
N ASP A 867 -21.77 -16.16 22.91
CA ASP A 867 -21.10 -15.70 21.70
C ASP A 867 -19.64 -16.19 21.71
N ASN A 868 -19.38 -17.18 20.84
CA ASN A 868 -18.07 -17.76 20.59
C ASN A 868 -17.63 -17.43 19.15
N TYR A 869 -16.32 -17.35 18.94
CA TYR A 869 -15.75 -17.22 17.61
C TYR A 869 -16.16 -18.41 16.71
N LEU A 870 -16.46 -18.11 15.45
CA LEU A 870 -16.78 -19.09 14.43
C LEU A 870 -15.47 -19.59 13.81
N ILE A 871 -15.19 -20.89 13.89
CA ILE A 871 -13.96 -21.48 13.34
C ILE A 871 -14.33 -22.26 12.08
N LEU A 872 -13.74 -21.91 10.93
CA LEU A 872 -13.89 -22.59 9.63
C LEU A 872 -12.54 -23.06 9.08
#